data_AF-A0A9P3PY05-F1
#
_entry.id   AF-A0A9P3PY05-F1
#
_cell.length_a   1.000
_cell.length_b   1.000
_cell.length_c   1.000
_cell.angle_alpha   90.00
_cell.angle_beta   90.00
_cell.angle_gamma   90.00
#
_symmetry.space_group_name_H-M   'P 1'
#
loop_
_entity.id
_entity.type
_entity.pdbx_description
1 polymer ?
#
loop_
_entity_poly.entity_id
_entity_poly.type
_entity_poly.pdbx_seq_one_letter_code
_entity_poly.pdbx_strand_id
1 'polypeptide(L)'
;MYDDDADSEVDELGYQTVEKFPFLTLYGYEEARSRVLENKARQAFADLGPEIASPITDGPSKSYRVMRFFKSVEGFHTGYLDLAGRHLPRYQDLITRWNHYLADFFALTVYVREFVTGEEDPDGRPLIDYAFDDRTLWDNFRKKWKVPSLCTYGILLGSTERVLSTISQYPVPRIQQRCLVQLPPEILDNIFKMSNLKQMRLLASTCRYLNDIGRRHIYRKRTVTFLLPVNVFRGLRRSANPAEYLMNLAKSSRDKVLAKTAFLLEHADRTSKIDDLSIYDMWAPSLFDSLVEGGFDLTMVEDDFYAPMYTSFARLLACSQNITTLLLNGLALMPDIIRAVAEIRRLRTVELRRCRVPASTCQWMLTTVGIPLWNPVCNLHIAPTSSSSWYSALLCPRLCTLAVEATTRISPPTRMVAIRFPFLPTLEHLHLSHVLPDQVSRFARALLARPGVTMGRLTHFKFHAADGISDDDAIALLDALSQRSSPLQVLMLEGLAEAEFRLFDHIARHFPSLVDLTLVRRASTRQVKNKAAAWPHGAWEYALHLRGLDQLQHFGWNYKSDPILSCAPLLRFEEGFCDPARDLEGWFKANEDDSAEVDKWTPAVFAVHCPNLRTYTSSLGLVAWRISRTPDGSILVEPPIGSTLRQ
;
A
#
# COMPACT_ATOMS: atom_id res chain seq x y z
N MET A 1 11.00 23.79 -15.01
CA MET A 1 10.27 23.17 -16.15
C MET A 1 9.29 22.07 -15.70
N TYR A 2 9.19 21.73 -14.40
CA TYR A 2 8.20 20.78 -13.86
C TYR A 2 7.61 21.26 -12.52
N ASP A 3 7.29 22.55 -12.40
CA ASP A 3 6.73 23.13 -11.15
C ASP A 3 5.22 22.91 -10.96
N ASP A 4 4.51 22.39 -11.97
CA ASP A 4 3.04 22.36 -11.98
C ASP A 4 2.37 21.30 -11.08
N ASP A 5 3.13 20.60 -10.23
CA ASP A 5 2.59 19.58 -9.31
C ASP A 5 3.29 19.62 -7.94
N ALA A 6 3.52 20.82 -7.41
CA ALA A 6 3.84 21.03 -5.99
C ALA A 6 2.74 20.46 -5.06
N ASP A 7 1.53 20.20 -5.59
CA ASP A 7 0.39 19.62 -4.86
C ASP A 7 0.53 18.13 -4.44
N SER A 8 1.73 17.54 -4.49
CA SER A 8 2.01 16.29 -3.75
C SER A 8 2.14 16.51 -2.22
N GLU A 9 1.78 17.70 -1.73
CA GLU A 9 1.71 18.12 -0.31
C GLU A 9 0.70 17.36 0.57
N VAL A 10 0.06 16.29 0.08
CA VAL A 10 -0.88 15.49 0.89
C VAL A 10 -0.16 14.66 1.98
N ASP A 11 1.17 14.64 2.00
CA ASP A 11 1.97 13.85 2.95
C ASP A 11 2.58 14.62 4.15
N GLU A 12 2.29 15.91 4.35
CA GLU A 12 3.03 16.71 5.36
C GLU A 12 2.13 17.44 6.37
N LEU A 13 1.72 16.68 7.39
CA LEU A 13 1.36 17.19 8.72
C LEU A 13 2.50 18.05 9.30
N GLY A 14 2.51 19.36 9.03
CA GLY A 14 3.12 20.39 9.89
C GLY A 14 4.66 20.37 10.08
N TYR A 15 5.35 19.34 9.61
CA TYR A 15 6.79 19.37 9.40
C TYR A 15 6.98 19.97 8.02
N GLN A 16 7.53 21.18 7.94
CA GLN A 16 8.34 21.59 6.78
C GLN A 16 9.46 20.56 6.66
N THR A 17 9.13 19.43 6.07
CA THR A 17 10.06 18.39 5.69
C THR A 17 10.88 19.08 4.61
N VAL A 18 12.17 19.25 4.91
CA VAL A 18 13.17 19.70 3.94
C VAL A 18 12.82 19.02 2.64
N GLU A 19 12.43 19.78 1.61
CA GLU A 19 12.04 19.23 0.32
C GLU A 19 13.03 18.13 0.00
N LYS A 20 12.52 16.90 -0.13
CA LYS A 20 13.32 15.68 -0.30
C LYS A 20 13.99 15.71 -1.67
N PHE A 21 14.92 16.63 -1.87
CA PHE A 21 15.92 16.52 -2.92
C PHE A 21 16.67 15.22 -2.68
N PRO A 22 16.96 14.44 -3.72
CA PRO A 22 17.77 13.24 -3.56
C PRO A 22 19.14 13.68 -3.05
N PHE A 23 19.45 13.34 -1.80
CA PHE A 23 20.75 13.60 -1.22
C PHE A 23 21.74 12.62 -1.84
N LEU A 24 22.42 13.05 -2.90
CA LEU A 24 23.34 12.20 -3.66
C LEU A 24 24.67 11.96 -2.95
N THR A 25 24.96 12.72 -1.89
CA THR A 25 26.21 12.65 -1.12
C THR A 25 25.99 12.04 0.25
N LEU A 26 26.98 11.32 0.79
CA LEU A 26 26.92 10.76 2.14
C LEU A 26 26.55 11.85 3.16
N TYR A 27 25.67 11.57 4.11
CA TYR A 27 25.20 12.53 5.10
C TYR A 27 24.51 13.79 4.55
N GLY A 28 24.08 13.80 3.28
CA GLY A 28 23.45 14.99 2.69
C GLY A 28 22.13 15.36 3.37
N TYR A 29 21.32 14.35 3.71
CA TYR A 29 20.04 14.54 4.40
C TYR A 29 20.26 15.08 5.81
N GLU A 30 21.19 14.47 6.54
CA GLU A 30 21.56 14.82 7.89
C GLU A 30 22.14 16.23 7.94
N GLU A 31 23.01 16.60 7.00
CA GLU A 31 23.54 17.96 6.87
C GLU A 31 22.43 18.98 6.62
N ALA A 32 21.51 18.70 5.69
CA ALA A 32 20.41 19.61 5.39
C ALA A 32 19.42 19.74 6.56
N ARG A 33 19.08 18.62 7.21
CA ARG A 33 18.24 18.60 8.41
C ARG A 33 18.90 19.37 9.56
N SER A 34 20.18 19.13 9.82
CA SER A 34 20.94 19.87 10.84
C SER A 34 20.97 21.35 10.55
N ARG A 35 21.16 21.78 9.29
CA ARG A 35 21.10 23.21 8.92
C ARG A 35 19.73 23.82 9.22
N VAL A 36 18.63 23.11 8.96
CA VAL A 36 17.28 23.61 9.30
C VAL A 36 17.09 23.75 10.81
N LEU A 37 17.56 22.77 11.59
CA LEU A 37 17.52 22.84 13.05
C LEU A 37 18.39 23.99 13.59
N GLU A 38 19.59 24.16 13.06
CA GLU A 38 20.50 25.26 13.39
C GLU A 38 19.86 26.62 13.05
N ASN A 39 19.20 26.75 11.91
CA ASN A 39 18.51 27.99 11.53
C ASN A 39 17.32 28.28 12.44
N LYS A 40 16.53 27.27 12.81
CA LYS A 40 15.43 27.41 13.77
C LYS A 40 15.93 27.81 15.15
N ALA A 41 17.02 27.18 15.61
CA ALA A 41 17.68 27.55 16.85
C ALA A 41 18.15 29.01 16.78
N ARG A 42 18.88 29.41 15.74
CA ARG A 42 19.33 30.80 15.55
C ARG A 42 18.18 31.80 15.57
N GLN A 43 17.04 31.48 14.96
CA GLN A 43 15.85 32.32 15.00
C GLN A 43 15.29 32.43 16.42
N ALA A 44 15.18 31.33 17.15
CA ALA A 44 14.71 31.35 18.54
C ALA A 44 15.67 32.09 19.49
N PHE A 45 16.97 32.05 19.23
CA PHE A 45 17.99 32.73 20.04
C PHE A 45 18.24 34.19 19.64
N ALA A 46 17.82 34.61 18.44
CA ALA A 46 17.90 36.02 18.04
C ALA A 46 17.12 36.94 19.01
N ASP A 47 16.09 36.39 19.65
CA ASP A 47 15.26 37.10 20.64
C ASP A 47 15.89 37.15 22.05
N LEU A 48 16.95 36.37 22.32
CA LEU A 48 17.56 36.21 23.65
C LEU A 48 18.90 36.95 23.84
N GLY A 49 19.37 37.68 22.82
CA GLY A 49 20.61 38.49 22.88
C GLY A 49 21.88 37.76 22.42
N PRO A 50 22.92 38.51 21.98
CA PRO A 50 24.08 37.96 21.26
C PRO A 50 25.03 37.08 22.10
N GLU A 51 25.03 37.21 23.42
CA GLU A 51 25.95 36.46 24.29
C GLU A 51 25.56 34.98 24.45
N ILE A 52 24.27 34.63 24.36
CA ILE A 52 23.78 33.24 24.48
C ILE A 52 23.89 32.49 23.13
N ALA A 53 23.98 33.20 22.01
CA ALA A 53 23.95 32.62 20.66
C ALA A 53 25.29 31.99 20.20
N SER A 54 26.42 32.33 20.83
CA SER A 54 27.77 32.00 20.32
C SER A 54 28.12 30.49 20.26
N PRO A 55 27.85 29.65 21.30
CA PRO A 55 28.22 28.23 21.28
C PRO A 55 27.43 27.38 20.28
N ILE A 56 26.26 27.87 19.84
CA ILE A 56 25.31 27.13 18.99
C ILE A 56 25.68 27.26 17.49
N THR A 57 26.63 28.14 17.14
CA THR A 57 27.05 28.40 15.76
C THR A 57 27.95 27.31 15.16
N ASP A 58 28.46 26.39 15.97
CA ASP A 58 29.30 25.26 15.56
C ASP A 58 28.52 23.94 15.55
N GLY A 59 27.34 24.00 14.92
CA GLY A 59 26.35 22.93 14.96
C GLY A 59 26.73 21.64 14.24
N PRO A 60 25.93 20.58 14.44
CA PRO A 60 26.17 19.22 13.95
C PRO A 60 26.29 19.10 12.43
N SER A 61 25.79 20.07 11.65
CA SER A 61 25.93 20.06 10.19
C SER A 61 27.39 20.04 9.71
N LYS A 62 28.28 20.73 10.42
CA LYS A 62 29.72 20.76 10.10
C LYS A 62 30.39 19.41 10.38
N SER A 63 29.93 18.68 11.39
CA SER A 63 30.48 17.36 11.73
C SER A 63 30.19 16.35 10.63
N TYR A 64 29.00 16.39 10.02
CA TYR A 64 28.66 15.55 8.87
C TYR A 64 29.56 15.79 7.65
N ARG A 65 30.06 17.01 7.44
CA ARG A 65 31.02 17.31 6.38
C ARG A 65 32.36 16.60 6.61
N VAL A 66 32.85 16.63 7.84
CA VAL A 66 34.09 15.95 8.24
C VAL A 66 33.92 14.43 8.11
N MET A 67 32.83 13.87 8.63
CA MET A 67 32.53 12.45 8.49
C MET A 67 32.37 12.02 7.02
N ARG A 68 31.73 12.85 6.17
CA ARG A 68 31.64 12.61 4.72
C ARG A 68 33.01 12.45 4.09
N PHE A 69 34.00 13.25 4.47
CA PHE A 69 35.35 13.16 3.93
C PHE A 69 35.97 11.78 4.20
N PHE A 70 36.03 11.36 5.46
CA PHE A 70 36.56 10.04 5.85
C PHE A 70 35.77 8.89 5.22
N LYS A 71 34.44 8.90 5.35
CA LYS A 71 33.58 7.85 4.81
C LYS A 71 33.58 7.78 3.29
N SER A 72 33.88 8.89 2.60
CA SER A 72 34.06 8.83 1.15
C SER A 72 35.30 8.04 0.77
N VAL A 73 36.41 8.19 1.50
CA VAL A 73 37.64 7.42 1.25
C VAL A 73 37.37 5.94 1.51
N GLU A 74 36.81 5.61 2.68
CA GLU A 74 36.40 4.24 3.02
C GLU A 74 35.46 3.65 1.95
N GLY A 75 34.47 4.41 1.50
CA GLY A 75 33.48 3.98 0.52
C GLY A 75 34.04 3.64 -0.85
N PHE A 76 35.09 4.36 -1.30
CA PHE A 76 35.80 4.01 -2.53
C PHE A 76 36.52 2.67 -2.43
N HIS A 77 37.12 2.35 -1.27
CA HIS A 77 37.88 1.12 -1.07
C HIS A 77 36.97 -0.10 -0.75
N THR A 78 35.93 0.09 0.04
CA THR A 78 34.93 -0.96 0.36
C THR A 78 33.93 -1.22 -0.78
N GLY A 79 33.67 -0.21 -1.62
CA GLY A 79 32.66 -0.24 -2.68
C GLY A 79 31.27 0.24 -2.24
N TYR A 80 31.10 0.65 -0.97
CA TYR A 80 29.88 1.21 -0.42
C TYR A 80 30.03 2.74 -0.25
N LEU A 81 29.64 3.49 -1.29
CA LEU A 81 29.70 4.96 -1.32
C LEU A 81 28.30 5.57 -1.50
N ASP A 82 28.22 6.89 -1.55
CA ASP A 82 27.02 7.62 -1.95
C ASP A 82 26.63 7.48 -3.43
N LEU A 83 25.48 8.06 -3.78
CA LEU A 83 24.84 7.96 -5.09
C LEU A 83 25.47 8.87 -6.15
N ALA A 84 26.47 9.70 -5.81
CA ALA A 84 27.21 10.51 -6.77
C ALA A 84 28.24 9.71 -7.58
N GLY A 85 28.35 8.40 -7.31
CA GLY A 85 29.11 7.46 -8.13
C GLY A 85 30.58 7.36 -7.75
N ARG A 86 31.18 6.21 -8.06
CA ARG A 86 32.59 5.89 -7.78
C ARG A 86 33.45 6.13 -9.02
N HIS A 87 33.49 7.38 -9.49
CA HIS A 87 34.25 7.77 -10.67
C HIS A 87 35.73 7.98 -10.34
N LEU A 88 36.62 7.58 -11.26
CA LEU A 88 38.06 7.70 -11.08
C LEU A 88 38.54 9.14 -10.82
N PRO A 89 38.08 10.19 -11.55
CA PRO A 89 38.50 11.56 -11.27
C PRO A 89 38.15 12.00 -9.84
N ARG A 90 36.95 11.65 -9.37
CA ARG A 90 36.51 11.95 -7.99
C ARG A 90 37.40 11.26 -6.94
N TYR A 91 37.81 10.02 -7.21
CA TYR A 91 38.75 9.31 -6.32
C TYR A 91 40.11 10.00 -6.29
N GLN A 92 40.66 10.37 -7.45
CA GLN A 92 41.96 11.05 -7.55
C GLN A 92 41.96 12.39 -6.78
N ASP A 93 40.89 13.18 -6.92
CA ASP A 93 40.73 14.43 -6.15
C ASP A 93 40.61 14.17 -4.64
N LEU A 94 39.91 13.09 -4.26
CA LEU A 94 39.71 12.74 -2.87
C LEU A 94 40.99 12.21 -2.21
N ILE A 95 41.72 11.31 -2.87
CA ILE A 95 42.94 10.72 -2.32
C ILE A 95 44.08 11.76 -2.25
N THR A 96 44.14 12.70 -3.19
CA THR A 96 45.08 13.84 -3.11
C THR A 96 44.82 14.67 -1.86
N ARG A 97 43.54 14.98 -1.57
CA ARG A 97 43.15 15.69 -0.35
C ARG A 97 43.39 14.86 0.92
N TRP A 98 43.17 13.55 0.86
CA TRP A 98 43.48 12.61 1.94
C TRP A 98 44.96 12.62 2.29
N ASN A 99 45.86 12.59 1.29
CA ASN A 99 47.30 12.60 1.52
C ASN A 99 47.77 13.93 2.15
N HIS A 100 47.23 15.07 1.69
CA HIS A 100 47.51 16.36 2.33
C HIS A 100 46.98 16.43 3.77
N TYR A 101 45.77 15.90 4.01
CA TYR A 101 45.21 15.78 5.36
C TYR A 101 46.10 14.94 6.25
N LEU A 102 46.53 13.77 5.77
CA LEU A 102 47.32 12.83 6.54
C LEU A 102 48.70 13.41 6.88
N ALA A 103 49.33 14.13 5.96
CA ALA A 103 50.59 14.83 6.21
C ALA A 103 50.43 15.91 7.31
N ASP A 104 49.40 16.76 7.21
CA ASP A 104 49.12 17.77 8.24
C ASP A 104 48.74 17.11 9.59
N PHE A 105 47.98 16.02 9.56
CA PHE A 105 47.51 15.32 10.76
C PHE A 105 48.66 14.64 11.49
N PHE A 106 49.58 13.99 10.78
CA PHE A 106 50.80 13.45 11.39
C PHE A 106 51.78 14.54 11.86
N ALA A 107 51.77 15.74 11.27
CA ALA A 107 52.53 16.85 11.83
C ALA A 107 52.03 17.27 13.22
N LEU A 108 50.74 17.04 13.54
CA LEU A 108 50.17 17.32 14.86
C LEU A 108 50.54 16.28 15.92
N THR A 109 50.83 15.02 15.56
CA THR A 109 51.08 13.95 16.54
C THR A 109 52.30 14.22 17.42
N VAL A 110 53.23 15.08 16.96
CA VAL A 110 54.42 15.47 17.73
C VAL A 110 54.07 16.41 18.91
N TYR A 111 52.92 17.08 18.85
CA TYR A 111 52.52 18.13 19.80
C TYR A 111 51.30 17.76 20.65
N VAL A 112 50.81 16.53 20.52
CA VAL A 112 49.62 16.04 21.22
C VAL A 112 50.03 15.20 22.43
N ARG A 113 49.35 15.42 23.56
CA ARG A 113 49.49 14.63 24.78
C ARG A 113 48.18 13.94 25.10
N GLU A 114 48.24 12.64 25.25
CA GLU A 114 47.13 11.84 25.76
C GLU A 114 46.94 12.09 27.26
N PHE A 115 45.69 12.23 27.68
CA PHE A 115 45.33 12.23 29.08
C PHE A 115 44.05 11.43 29.28
N VAL A 116 43.96 10.76 30.43
CA VAL A 116 42.77 10.01 30.82
C VAL A 116 41.75 10.99 31.40
N THR A 117 40.57 11.04 30.80
CA THR A 117 39.43 11.76 31.39
C THR A 117 38.90 10.98 32.59
N GLY A 118 38.24 11.66 33.54
CA GLY A 118 37.55 10.98 34.65
C GLY A 118 36.26 10.27 34.23
N GLU A 119 35.97 10.19 32.93
CA GLU A 119 34.78 9.55 32.38
C GLU A 119 35.13 8.15 31.85
N GLU A 120 34.20 7.21 32.00
CA GLU A 120 34.30 5.86 31.44
C GLU A 120 33.34 5.71 30.25
N ASP A 121 33.74 4.94 29.24
CA ASP A 121 32.87 4.54 28.14
C ASP A 121 31.81 3.52 28.62
N PRO A 122 30.79 3.17 27.79
CA PRO A 122 29.77 2.20 28.18
C PRO A 122 30.29 0.80 28.55
N ASP A 123 31.54 0.48 28.19
CA ASP A 123 32.21 -0.78 28.52
C ASP A 123 33.09 -0.65 29.79
N GLY A 124 33.01 0.49 30.50
CA GLY A 124 33.76 0.76 31.74
C GLY A 124 35.25 1.08 31.49
N ARG A 125 35.64 1.45 30.27
CA ARG A 125 37.04 1.80 29.96
C ARG A 125 37.24 3.30 30.12
N PRO A 126 38.38 3.74 30.68
CA PRO A 126 38.69 5.16 30.79
C PRO A 126 38.71 5.82 29.41
N LEU A 127 37.95 6.91 29.25
CA LEU A 127 37.93 7.67 28.01
C LEU A 127 39.21 8.50 27.89
N ILE A 128 39.93 8.34 26.77
CA ILE A 128 41.19 9.05 26.49
C ILE A 128 40.86 10.30 25.66
N ASP A 129 41.33 11.46 26.12
CA ASP A 129 41.26 12.71 25.37
C ASP A 129 42.67 13.28 25.15
N TYR A 130 42.76 14.30 24.32
CA TYR A 130 44.01 14.77 23.73
C TYR A 130 44.16 16.28 23.95
N ALA A 131 45.24 16.67 24.61
CA ALA A 131 45.60 18.06 24.83
C ALA A 131 46.77 18.46 23.92
N PHE A 132 46.79 19.73 23.49
CA PHE A 132 47.89 20.30 22.71
C PHE A 132 48.67 21.27 23.56
N ASP A 133 50.00 21.13 23.57
CA ASP A 133 50.89 22.09 24.24
C ASP A 133 50.76 23.48 23.62
N ASP A 134 50.60 23.54 22.29
CA ASP A 134 50.27 24.76 21.55
C ASP A 134 48.89 24.65 20.91
N ARG A 135 47.90 25.29 21.54
CA ARG A 135 46.51 25.33 21.05
C ARG A 135 46.38 26.01 19.68
N THR A 136 47.30 26.91 19.32
CA THR A 136 47.25 27.62 18.03
C THR A 136 47.48 26.68 16.85
N LEU A 137 48.29 25.62 17.03
CA LEU A 137 48.50 24.59 16.01
C LEU A 137 47.20 23.82 15.72
N TRP A 138 46.50 23.40 16.78
CA TRP A 138 45.20 22.75 16.65
C TRP A 138 44.15 23.68 16.02
N ASP A 139 44.10 24.94 16.44
CA ASP A 139 43.18 25.93 15.88
C ASP A 139 43.45 26.20 14.39
N ASN A 140 44.72 26.28 13.99
CA ASN A 140 45.13 26.42 12.59
C ASN A 140 44.75 25.19 11.77
N PHE A 141 44.95 23.99 12.30
CA PHE A 141 44.53 22.75 11.65
C PHE A 141 43.01 22.69 11.48
N ARG A 142 42.26 22.96 12.55
CA ARG A 142 40.79 23.00 12.52
C ARG A 142 40.27 24.00 11.51
N LYS A 143 40.88 25.19 11.45
CA LYS A 143 40.53 26.23 10.47
C LYS A 143 40.81 25.77 9.04
N LYS A 144 41.98 25.16 8.77
CA LYS A 144 42.37 24.65 7.44
C LYS A 144 41.42 23.56 6.95
N TRP A 145 41.14 22.57 7.80
CA TRP A 145 40.32 21.39 7.47
C TRP A 145 38.82 21.56 7.76
N LYS A 146 38.41 22.74 8.25
CA LYS A 146 37.03 23.08 8.62
C LYS A 146 36.43 22.09 9.62
N VAL A 147 37.24 21.68 10.59
CA VAL A 147 36.85 20.78 11.67
C VAL A 147 36.08 21.60 12.71
N PRO A 148 34.79 21.28 12.99
CA PRO A 148 34.02 21.97 14.02
C PRO A 148 34.56 21.68 15.41
N SER A 149 34.31 22.58 16.35
CA SER A 149 34.76 22.49 17.75
C SER A 149 34.30 21.23 18.48
N LEU A 150 33.13 20.70 18.11
CA LEU A 150 32.60 19.44 18.64
C LEU A 150 33.39 18.20 18.19
N CYS A 151 34.25 18.32 17.17
CA CYS A 151 35.08 17.22 16.69
C CYS A 151 36.47 17.32 17.32
N THR A 152 36.70 16.50 18.34
CA THR A 152 37.97 16.41 19.06
C THR A 152 39.04 15.71 18.22
N TYR A 153 40.30 15.84 18.62
CA TYR A 153 41.40 15.14 17.96
C TYR A 153 41.22 13.62 18.02
N GLY A 154 40.74 13.07 19.15
CA GLY A 154 40.45 11.63 19.28
C GLY A 154 39.44 11.11 18.26
N ILE A 155 38.39 11.89 17.95
CA ILE A 155 37.41 11.53 16.90
C ILE A 155 38.07 11.48 15.51
N LEU A 156 38.96 12.43 15.22
CA LEU A 156 39.71 12.45 13.97
C LEU A 156 40.72 11.30 13.88
N LEU A 157 41.41 10.98 14.98
CA LEU A 157 42.35 9.87 15.05
C LEU A 157 41.64 8.54 14.77
N GLY A 158 40.57 8.22 15.51
CA GLY A 158 39.81 7.00 15.28
C GLY A 158 39.15 6.94 13.91
N SER A 159 38.82 8.07 13.30
CA SER A 159 38.36 8.10 11.90
C SER A 159 39.51 7.85 10.91
N THR A 160 40.68 8.40 11.19
CA THR A 160 41.88 8.23 10.36
C THR A 160 42.38 6.79 10.38
N GLU A 161 42.46 6.17 11.56
CA GLU A 161 42.82 4.76 11.73
C GLU A 161 41.87 3.83 10.98
N ARG A 162 40.56 4.09 11.04
CA ARG A 162 39.56 3.34 10.27
C ARG A 162 39.77 3.46 8.77
N VAL A 163 40.08 4.65 8.26
CA VAL A 163 40.39 4.84 6.84
C VAL A 163 41.66 4.09 6.45
N LEU A 164 42.74 4.23 7.22
CA LEU A 164 44.01 3.53 6.96
C LEU A 164 43.85 2.01 7.01
N SER A 165 43.12 1.50 7.99
CA SER A 165 42.77 0.08 8.11
C SER A 165 41.97 -0.40 6.89
N THR A 166 40.99 0.39 6.45
CA THR A 166 40.20 0.08 5.25
C THR A 166 41.04 0.06 3.98
N ILE A 167 41.96 1.01 3.81
CA ILE A 167 42.88 1.04 2.66
C ILE A 167 43.83 -0.16 2.71
N SER A 168 44.35 -0.51 3.90
CA SER A 168 45.21 -1.68 4.08
C SER A 168 44.48 -2.99 3.71
N GLN A 169 43.23 -3.13 4.15
CA GLN A 169 42.40 -4.30 3.83
C GLN A 169 41.97 -4.36 2.35
N TYR A 170 41.73 -3.21 1.73
CA TYR A 170 41.28 -3.10 0.34
C TYR A 170 42.18 -2.12 -0.44
N PRO A 171 43.41 -2.53 -0.83
CA PRO A 171 44.40 -1.60 -1.38
C PRO A 171 44.00 -0.97 -2.72
N VAL A 172 43.15 -1.65 -3.50
CA VAL A 172 42.68 -1.16 -4.81
C VAL A 172 41.28 -0.55 -4.65
N PRO A 173 41.07 0.72 -5.03
CA PRO A 173 39.74 1.35 -4.97
C PRO A 173 38.79 0.69 -5.96
N ARG A 174 37.53 0.49 -5.55
CA ARG A 174 36.47 -0.09 -6.37
C ARG A 174 35.79 0.99 -7.21
N ILE A 175 36.33 1.25 -8.39
CA ILE A 175 35.78 2.21 -9.36
C ILE A 175 34.55 1.63 -10.07
N GLN A 176 33.51 2.45 -10.23
CA GLN A 176 32.28 2.07 -10.91
C GLN A 176 32.50 1.90 -12.41
N GLN A 177 32.23 0.71 -12.93
CA GLN A 177 32.39 0.37 -14.34
C GLN A 177 31.16 0.68 -15.19
N ARG A 178 29.97 0.70 -14.59
CA ARG A 178 28.70 0.92 -15.28
C ARG A 178 27.90 2.03 -14.63
N CYS A 179 27.44 2.97 -15.43
CA CYS A 179 26.52 4.04 -15.06
C CYS A 179 25.10 3.65 -15.43
N LEU A 180 24.11 4.28 -14.77
CA LEU A 180 22.70 4.06 -15.08
C LEU A 180 22.39 4.29 -16.57
N VAL A 181 22.93 5.35 -17.16
CA VAL A 181 22.73 5.70 -18.57
C VAL A 181 23.35 4.70 -19.56
N GLN A 182 24.18 3.77 -19.10
CA GLN A 182 24.78 2.71 -19.92
C GLN A 182 23.96 1.40 -19.87
N LEU A 183 22.88 1.37 -19.09
CA LEU A 183 21.96 0.24 -19.12
C LEU A 183 21.17 0.24 -20.44
N PRO A 184 20.75 -0.95 -20.92
CA PRO A 184 19.85 -1.05 -22.07
C PRO A 184 18.58 -0.22 -21.86
N PRO A 185 18.03 0.44 -22.91
CA PRO A 185 16.81 1.24 -22.81
C PRO A 185 15.65 0.50 -22.15
N GLU A 186 15.51 -0.81 -22.38
CA GLU A 186 14.45 -1.65 -21.83
C GLU A 186 14.52 -1.74 -20.29
N ILE A 187 15.75 -1.78 -19.74
CA ILE A 187 15.97 -1.79 -18.30
C ILE A 187 15.65 -0.42 -17.70
N LEU A 188 16.02 0.66 -18.38
CA LEU A 188 15.67 2.02 -17.97
C LEU A 188 14.17 2.25 -18.00
N ASP A 189 13.49 1.83 -19.07
CA ASP A 189 12.03 1.88 -19.18
C ASP A 189 11.37 1.10 -18.04
N ASN A 190 11.91 -0.07 -17.68
CA ASN A 190 11.39 -0.85 -16.55
C ASN A 190 11.62 -0.15 -15.19
N ILE A 191 12.77 0.51 -15.00
CA ILE A 191 13.03 1.33 -13.80
C ILE A 191 12.02 2.47 -13.70
N PHE A 192 11.78 3.20 -14.79
CA PHE A 192 10.77 4.26 -14.81
C PHE A 192 9.35 3.72 -14.57
N LYS A 193 9.02 2.55 -15.13
CA LYS A 193 7.73 1.87 -14.91
C LYS A 193 7.49 1.50 -13.45
N MET A 194 8.52 1.08 -12.72
CA MET A 194 8.44 0.73 -11.30
C MET A 194 8.58 1.93 -10.36
N SER A 195 9.05 3.07 -10.85
CA SER A 195 9.24 4.28 -10.07
C SER A 195 7.90 5.00 -9.84
N ASN A 196 7.72 5.60 -8.66
CA ASN A 196 6.61 6.52 -8.44
C ASN A 196 6.83 7.86 -9.18
N LEU A 197 5.79 8.69 -9.32
CA LEU A 197 5.86 9.93 -10.09
C LEU A 197 6.98 10.88 -9.62
N LYS A 198 7.19 10.98 -8.32
CA LYS A 198 8.26 11.81 -7.73
C LYS A 198 9.64 11.28 -8.13
N GLN A 199 9.87 9.97 -7.98
CA GLN A 199 11.11 9.31 -8.40
C GLN A 199 11.34 9.46 -9.90
N MET A 200 10.32 9.27 -10.74
CA MET A 200 10.43 9.45 -12.19
C MET A 200 10.85 10.87 -12.56
N ARG A 201 10.26 11.89 -11.92
CA ARG A 201 10.65 13.30 -12.15
C ARG A 201 12.09 13.57 -11.75
N LEU A 202 12.48 13.05 -10.58
CA LEU A 202 13.87 13.18 -10.10
C LEU A 202 14.86 12.49 -11.04
N LEU A 203 14.53 11.29 -11.53
CA LEU A 203 15.37 10.60 -12.53
C LEU A 203 15.41 11.38 -13.84
N ALA A 204 14.27 11.87 -14.31
CA ALA A 204 14.16 12.65 -15.54
C ALA A 204 14.84 14.02 -15.46
N SER A 205 15.07 14.59 -14.27
CA SER A 205 15.79 15.85 -14.11
C SER A 205 17.31 15.69 -14.08
N THR A 206 17.83 14.47 -13.99
CA THR A 206 19.28 14.23 -13.90
C THR A 206 20.04 14.52 -15.19
N CYS A 207 19.53 14.10 -16.35
CA CYS A 207 20.17 14.33 -17.65
C CYS A 207 19.16 14.26 -18.81
N ARG A 208 19.55 14.76 -19.99
CA ARG A 208 18.68 14.78 -21.19
C ARG A 208 18.17 13.40 -21.60
N TYR A 209 19.04 12.39 -21.60
CA TYR A 209 18.67 11.03 -22.00
C TYR A 209 17.60 10.42 -21.08
N LEU A 210 17.76 10.54 -19.76
CA LEU A 210 16.76 10.09 -18.80
C LEU A 210 15.51 10.99 -18.80
N ASN A 211 15.64 12.26 -19.19
CA ASN A 211 14.49 13.14 -19.42
C ASN A 211 13.61 12.62 -20.56
N ASP A 212 14.21 12.25 -21.69
CA ASP A 212 13.50 11.76 -22.87
C ASP A 212 12.76 10.45 -22.59
N ILE A 213 13.39 9.53 -21.85
CA ILE A 213 12.73 8.32 -21.35
C ILE A 213 11.62 8.69 -20.37
N GLY A 214 11.93 9.49 -19.34
CA GLY A 214 11.00 9.85 -18.27
C GLY A 214 9.75 10.55 -18.78
N ARG A 215 9.83 11.38 -19.83
CA ARG A 215 8.66 12.02 -20.47
C ARG A 215 7.62 11.01 -20.97
N ARG A 216 8.03 9.79 -21.33
CA ARG A 216 7.09 8.73 -21.74
C ARG A 216 6.28 8.17 -20.58
N HIS A 217 6.79 8.28 -19.36
CA HIS A 217 6.18 7.70 -18.15
C HIS A 217 5.52 8.74 -17.24
N ILE A 218 6.11 9.95 -17.14
CA ILE A 218 5.63 11.03 -16.26
C ILE A 218 4.18 11.42 -16.56
N TYR A 219 3.73 11.30 -17.81
CA TYR A 219 2.36 11.66 -18.23
C TYR A 219 1.39 10.48 -18.29
N ARG A 220 1.83 9.24 -18.07
CA ARG A 220 0.98 8.04 -18.13
C ARG A 220 -0.12 8.07 -17.08
N LYS A 221 0.29 8.40 -15.84
CA LYS A 221 -0.60 8.56 -14.70
C LYS A 221 -0.88 10.04 -14.45
N ARG A 222 -2.16 10.41 -14.43
CA ARG A 222 -2.58 11.78 -14.14
C ARG A 222 -3.68 11.81 -13.10
N THR A 223 -3.53 12.75 -12.17
CA THR A 223 -4.50 12.99 -11.11
C THR A 223 -4.96 14.44 -11.17
N VAL A 224 -6.27 14.62 -11.30
CA VAL A 224 -6.96 15.91 -11.26
C VAL A 224 -7.80 15.94 -9.99
N THR A 225 -7.50 16.84 -9.07
CA THR A 225 -8.11 16.84 -7.74
C THR A 225 -8.69 18.20 -7.43
N PHE A 226 -10.00 18.25 -7.19
CA PHE A 226 -10.64 19.37 -6.51
C PHE A 226 -10.30 19.28 -5.02
N LEU A 227 -9.15 19.88 -4.68
CA LEU A 227 -8.44 19.70 -3.43
C LEU A 227 -9.11 20.47 -2.29
N LEU A 228 -9.31 19.77 -1.16
CA LEU A 228 -9.55 20.37 0.14
C LEU A 228 -8.21 20.39 0.91
N PRO A 229 -7.56 21.56 1.10
CA PRO A 229 -6.25 21.62 1.73
C PRO A 229 -6.26 21.06 3.16
N VAL A 230 -5.22 20.32 3.55
CA VAL A 230 -5.10 19.69 4.88
C VAL A 230 -5.15 20.71 6.02
N ASN A 231 -4.65 21.93 5.77
CA ASN A 231 -4.65 23.04 6.73
C ASN A 231 -5.99 23.78 6.85
N VAL A 232 -7.05 23.35 6.14
CA VAL A 232 -8.38 23.99 6.17
C VAL A 232 -8.91 24.13 7.60
N PHE A 233 -8.72 23.11 8.45
CA PHE A 233 -9.21 23.15 9.83
C PHE A 233 -8.52 24.21 10.69
N ARG A 234 -7.24 24.52 10.41
CA ARG A 234 -6.51 25.59 11.09
C ARG A 234 -7.01 26.95 10.64
N GLY A 235 -7.29 27.11 9.34
CA GLY A 235 -7.89 28.32 8.78
C GLY A 235 -9.29 28.57 9.34
N LEU A 236 -10.13 27.54 9.35
CA LEU A 236 -11.49 27.56 9.91
C LEU A 236 -11.51 28.05 11.35
N ARG A 237 -10.69 27.48 12.23
CA ARG A 237 -10.61 27.86 13.66
C ARG A 237 -10.16 29.32 13.88
N ARG A 238 -9.47 29.91 12.91
CA ARG A 238 -8.96 31.29 12.98
C ARG A 238 -9.88 32.30 12.28
N SER A 239 -10.83 31.83 11.47
CA SER A 239 -11.70 32.71 10.71
C SER A 239 -12.80 33.28 11.60
N ALA A 240 -13.07 34.59 11.46
CA ALA A 240 -14.25 35.21 12.07
C ALA A 240 -15.55 34.74 11.40
N ASN A 241 -15.48 34.39 10.11
CA ASN A 241 -16.59 33.87 9.32
C ASN A 241 -16.16 32.55 8.62
N PRO A 242 -16.41 31.38 9.24
CA PRO A 242 -16.02 30.09 8.67
C PRO A 242 -16.63 29.81 7.29
N ALA A 243 -17.89 30.20 7.06
CA ALA A 243 -18.58 29.97 5.79
C ALA A 243 -17.93 30.75 4.65
N GLU A 244 -17.71 32.05 4.83
CA GLU A 244 -17.05 32.90 3.83
C GLU A 244 -15.62 32.43 3.52
N TYR A 245 -14.88 32.00 4.56
CA TYR A 245 -13.56 31.39 4.36
C TYR A 245 -13.64 30.14 3.46
N LEU A 246 -14.59 29.24 3.70
CA LEU A 246 -14.78 28.05 2.87
C LEU A 246 -15.23 28.39 1.45
N MET A 247 -16.10 29.39 1.26
CA MET A 247 -16.52 29.83 -0.08
C MET A 247 -15.32 30.31 -0.90
N ASN A 248 -14.46 31.15 -0.31
CA ASN A 248 -13.26 31.67 -0.97
C ASN A 248 -12.26 30.54 -1.26
N LEU A 249 -12.09 29.61 -0.31
CA LEU A 249 -11.23 28.45 -0.49
C LEU A 249 -11.74 27.53 -1.61
N ALA A 250 -13.04 27.27 -1.67
CA ALA A 250 -13.67 26.45 -2.71
C ALA A 250 -13.48 27.08 -4.09
N LYS A 251 -13.72 28.39 -4.25
CA LYS A 251 -13.46 29.12 -5.50
C LYS A 251 -12.00 29.00 -5.93
N SER A 252 -11.05 29.25 -5.01
CA SER A 252 -9.62 29.11 -5.30
C SER A 252 -9.24 27.69 -5.73
N SER A 253 -9.73 26.66 -5.02
CA SER A 253 -9.49 25.26 -5.38
C SER A 253 -10.10 24.88 -6.73
N ARG A 254 -11.27 25.42 -7.07
CA ARG A 254 -11.91 25.21 -8.38
C ARG A 254 -11.07 25.83 -9.49
N ASP A 255 -10.65 27.07 -9.33
CA ASP A 255 -9.88 27.78 -10.34
C ASP A 255 -8.54 27.07 -10.61
N LYS A 256 -7.90 26.52 -9.57
CA LYS A 256 -6.71 25.66 -9.71
C LYS A 256 -7.01 24.39 -10.50
N VAL A 257 -8.12 23.70 -10.23
CA VAL A 257 -8.47 22.48 -10.96
C VAL A 257 -8.76 22.77 -12.43
N LEU A 258 -9.44 23.89 -12.72
CA LEU A 258 -9.74 24.34 -14.08
C LEU A 258 -8.48 24.75 -14.84
N ALA A 259 -7.54 25.43 -14.20
CA ALA A 259 -6.24 25.74 -14.79
C ALA A 259 -5.46 24.45 -15.12
N LYS A 260 -5.49 23.47 -14.22
CA LYS A 260 -4.83 22.17 -14.42
C LYS A 260 -5.44 21.38 -15.59
N THR A 261 -6.77 21.33 -15.69
CA THR A 261 -7.43 20.64 -16.81
C THR A 261 -7.21 21.38 -18.13
N ALA A 262 -7.26 22.72 -18.13
CA ALA A 262 -6.95 23.54 -19.31
C ALA A 262 -5.52 23.27 -19.82
N PHE A 263 -4.53 23.28 -18.92
CA PHE A 263 -3.14 22.95 -19.26
C PHE A 263 -2.99 21.57 -19.90
N LEU A 264 -3.71 20.55 -19.41
CA LEU A 264 -3.71 19.23 -20.05
C LEU A 264 -4.35 19.28 -21.43
N LEU A 265 -5.50 19.94 -21.57
CA LEU A 265 -6.24 20.06 -22.82
C LEU A 265 -5.47 20.83 -23.91
N GLU A 266 -4.67 21.82 -23.54
CA GLU A 266 -3.80 22.58 -24.45
C GLU A 266 -2.68 21.74 -25.06
N HIS A 267 -2.34 20.60 -24.45
CA HIS A 267 -1.23 19.76 -24.86
C HIS A 267 -1.71 18.36 -25.26
N ALA A 268 -2.23 18.23 -26.48
CA ALA A 268 -2.73 16.97 -27.03
C ALA A 268 -1.70 15.83 -27.00
N ASP A 269 -0.41 16.14 -27.11
CA ASP A 269 0.69 15.17 -27.01
C ASP A 269 0.84 14.58 -25.60
N ARG A 270 0.33 15.26 -24.58
CA ARG A 270 0.34 14.82 -23.17
C ARG A 270 -0.92 14.03 -22.84
N THR A 271 -2.10 14.52 -23.23
CA THR A 271 -3.38 13.80 -22.99
C THR A 271 -3.43 12.47 -23.73
N SER A 272 -2.87 12.40 -24.93
CA SER A 272 -2.70 11.14 -25.66
C SER A 272 -1.76 10.14 -24.97
N LYS A 273 -0.94 10.55 -24.00
CA LYS A 273 -0.07 9.63 -23.24
C LYS A 273 -0.71 9.12 -21.95
N ILE A 274 -1.85 9.68 -21.54
CA ILE A 274 -2.54 9.27 -20.32
C ILE A 274 -3.18 7.91 -20.54
N ASP A 275 -2.76 6.92 -19.74
CA ASP A 275 -3.36 5.57 -19.70
C ASP A 275 -4.06 5.27 -18.37
N ASP A 276 -3.78 6.06 -17.33
CA ASP A 276 -4.35 5.97 -15.99
C ASP A 276 -4.75 7.39 -15.54
N LEU A 277 -6.05 7.66 -15.51
CA LEU A 277 -6.61 8.96 -15.12
C LEU A 277 -7.40 8.81 -13.83
N SER A 278 -7.09 9.64 -12.84
CA SER A 278 -7.86 9.75 -11.61
C SER A 278 -8.43 11.16 -11.44
N ILE A 279 -9.73 11.27 -11.18
CA ILE A 279 -10.41 12.54 -10.91
C ILE A 279 -11.04 12.46 -9.51
N TYR A 280 -10.61 13.35 -8.62
CA TYR A 280 -11.05 13.39 -7.24
C TYR A 280 -11.81 14.68 -6.93
N ASP A 281 -12.94 14.52 -6.26
CA ASP A 281 -13.57 15.54 -5.46
C ASP A 281 -13.38 15.18 -3.98
N MET A 282 -12.73 16.06 -3.23
CA MET A 282 -12.46 15.90 -1.79
C MET A 282 -13.36 16.78 -0.93
N TRP A 283 -14.28 17.53 -1.53
CA TRP A 283 -15.24 18.38 -0.84
C TRP A 283 -16.52 17.59 -0.55
N ALA A 284 -16.52 16.86 0.56
CA ALA A 284 -17.72 16.18 1.07
C ALA A 284 -18.45 17.08 2.08
N PRO A 285 -19.76 17.38 1.89
CA PRO A 285 -20.52 18.24 2.80
C PRO A 285 -20.45 17.78 4.27
N SER A 286 -20.48 16.46 4.48
CA SER A 286 -20.41 15.84 5.80
C SER A 286 -19.14 16.13 6.59
N LEU A 287 -18.08 16.66 5.97
CA LEU A 287 -16.86 17.09 6.65
C LEU A 287 -17.06 18.39 7.44
N PHE A 288 -18.09 19.18 7.10
CA PHE A 288 -18.29 20.52 7.64
C PHE A 288 -19.53 20.64 8.53
N ASP A 289 -20.41 19.63 8.57
CA ASP A 289 -21.64 19.62 9.37
C ASP A 289 -21.41 19.93 10.86
N SER A 290 -20.26 19.52 11.41
CA SER A 290 -19.90 19.77 12.81
C SER A 290 -19.07 21.04 13.04
N LEU A 291 -18.65 21.73 11.97
CA LEU A 291 -17.70 22.85 12.03
C LEU A 291 -18.31 24.19 11.66
N VAL A 292 -19.40 24.18 10.89
CA VAL A 292 -20.14 25.36 10.49
C VAL A 292 -21.58 25.20 10.97
N GLU A 293 -22.07 26.15 11.75
CA GLU A 293 -23.46 26.15 12.21
C GLU A 293 -24.40 26.19 10.99
N GLY A 294 -25.32 25.23 10.90
CA GLY A 294 -26.17 25.04 9.72
C GLY A 294 -25.54 24.24 8.57
N GLY A 295 -24.29 23.78 8.71
CA GLY A 295 -23.55 23.02 7.70
C GLY A 295 -22.96 23.91 6.60
N PHE A 296 -22.27 23.29 5.63
CA PHE A 296 -21.73 23.97 4.45
C PHE A 296 -21.93 23.09 3.21
N ASP A 297 -22.65 23.63 2.23
CA ASP A 297 -22.79 23.03 0.90
C ASP A 297 -22.23 23.99 -0.16
N LEU A 298 -21.59 23.45 -1.18
CA LEU A 298 -21.06 24.22 -2.30
C LEU A 298 -22.16 24.88 -3.14
N THR A 299 -23.42 24.44 -3.02
CA THR A 299 -24.58 25.17 -3.58
C THR A 299 -24.77 26.54 -2.92
N MET A 300 -24.20 26.80 -1.74
CA MET A 300 -24.24 28.12 -1.11
C MET A 300 -23.24 29.10 -1.73
N VAL A 301 -22.24 28.62 -2.48
CA VAL A 301 -21.18 29.46 -3.06
C VAL A 301 -21.73 30.24 -4.26
N GLU A 302 -22.40 29.54 -5.17
CA GLU A 302 -23.10 30.06 -6.35
C GLU A 302 -23.91 28.93 -6.99
N ASP A 303 -24.94 29.30 -7.75
CA ASP A 303 -25.69 28.35 -8.58
C ASP A 303 -24.75 27.69 -9.59
N ASP A 304 -24.93 26.38 -9.79
CA ASP A 304 -24.13 25.59 -10.74
C ASP A 304 -22.61 25.64 -10.53
N PHE A 305 -22.14 25.86 -9.28
CA PHE A 305 -20.71 25.92 -8.93
C PHE A 305 -19.84 24.81 -9.57
N TYR A 306 -20.39 23.60 -9.68
CA TYR A 306 -19.71 22.44 -10.25
C TYR A 306 -19.72 22.35 -11.79
N ALA A 307 -20.65 23.04 -12.46
CA ALA A 307 -20.86 22.88 -13.90
C ALA A 307 -19.59 23.15 -14.74
N PRO A 308 -18.77 24.19 -14.46
CA PRO A 308 -17.51 24.40 -15.18
C PRO A 308 -16.53 23.24 -15.02
N MET A 309 -16.43 22.66 -13.82
CA MET A 309 -15.53 21.53 -13.54
C MET A 309 -15.99 20.27 -14.27
N TYR A 310 -17.28 19.92 -14.18
CA TYR A 310 -17.81 18.74 -14.87
C TYR A 310 -17.68 18.84 -16.40
N THR A 311 -17.90 20.03 -16.95
CA THR A 311 -17.68 20.31 -18.38
C THR A 311 -16.20 20.08 -18.74
N SER A 312 -15.29 20.59 -17.92
CA SER A 312 -13.85 20.42 -18.13
C SER A 312 -13.41 18.96 -18.01
N PHE A 313 -13.94 18.21 -17.03
CA PHE A 313 -13.66 16.78 -16.85
C PHE A 313 -14.18 15.94 -18.02
N ALA A 314 -15.41 16.21 -18.50
CA ALA A 314 -15.96 15.52 -19.67
C ALA A 314 -15.10 15.77 -20.93
N ARG A 315 -14.65 17.02 -21.15
CA ARG A 315 -13.73 17.35 -22.25
C ARG A 315 -12.39 16.66 -22.12
N LEU A 316 -11.81 16.61 -20.92
CA LEU A 316 -10.55 15.92 -20.66
C LEU A 316 -10.67 14.43 -20.97
N LEU A 317 -11.75 13.79 -20.54
CA LEU A 317 -12.04 12.38 -20.84
C LEU A 317 -12.17 12.15 -22.35
N ALA A 318 -12.93 12.99 -23.05
CA ALA A 318 -13.11 12.90 -24.50
C ALA A 318 -11.78 13.07 -25.28
N CYS A 319 -10.83 13.87 -24.77
CA CYS A 319 -9.53 14.04 -25.40
C CYS A 319 -8.52 12.93 -25.05
N SER A 320 -8.80 12.12 -24.03
CA SER A 320 -7.86 11.14 -23.47
C SER A 320 -8.18 9.72 -23.93
N GLN A 321 -8.02 9.48 -25.24
CA GLN A 321 -8.44 8.23 -25.91
C GLN A 321 -7.64 6.98 -25.53
N ASN A 322 -6.49 7.15 -24.87
CA ASN A 322 -5.59 6.06 -24.47
C ASN A 322 -5.78 5.57 -23.03
N ILE A 323 -6.76 6.12 -22.31
CA ILE A 323 -7.07 5.68 -20.95
C ILE A 323 -7.46 4.21 -20.94
N THR A 324 -6.80 3.45 -20.08
CA THR A 324 -7.07 2.04 -19.77
C THR A 324 -7.66 1.86 -18.38
N THR A 325 -7.29 2.75 -17.45
CA THR A 325 -7.80 2.78 -16.07
C THR A 325 -8.34 4.17 -15.74
N LEU A 326 -9.58 4.23 -15.27
CA LEU A 326 -10.22 5.47 -14.85
C LEU A 326 -10.72 5.35 -13.41
N LEU A 327 -10.28 6.25 -12.54
CA LEU A 327 -10.80 6.39 -11.18
C LEU A 327 -11.55 7.71 -11.05
N LEU A 328 -12.81 7.64 -10.63
CA LEU A 328 -13.64 8.80 -10.29
C LEU A 328 -14.00 8.71 -8.80
N ASN A 329 -13.72 9.76 -8.03
CA ASN A 329 -14.02 9.81 -6.61
C ASN A 329 -14.86 11.03 -6.24
N GLY A 330 -15.99 10.84 -5.56
CA GLY A 330 -16.85 11.92 -5.05
C GLY A 330 -17.69 12.63 -6.11
N LEU A 331 -17.60 12.24 -7.38
CA LEU A 331 -18.27 12.93 -8.48
C LEU A 331 -19.74 12.53 -8.65
N ALA A 332 -20.55 13.48 -9.12
CA ALA A 332 -21.84 13.19 -9.74
C ALA A 332 -21.61 12.72 -11.18
N LEU A 333 -22.06 11.51 -11.51
CA LEU A 333 -21.96 10.95 -12.85
C LEU A 333 -23.05 11.54 -13.73
N MET A 334 -22.77 12.72 -14.29
CA MET A 334 -23.66 13.43 -15.22
C MET A 334 -23.65 12.76 -16.60
N PRO A 335 -24.68 12.97 -17.45
CA PRO A 335 -24.75 12.37 -18.78
C PRO A 335 -23.51 12.63 -19.66
N ASP A 336 -22.92 13.82 -19.57
CA ASP A 336 -21.73 14.18 -20.37
C ASP A 336 -20.49 13.39 -19.97
N ILE A 337 -20.27 13.17 -18.66
CA ILE A 337 -19.19 12.31 -18.17
C ILE A 337 -19.44 10.88 -18.64
N ILE A 338 -20.68 10.38 -18.50
CA ILE A 338 -21.03 9.02 -18.92
C ILE A 338 -20.76 8.81 -20.42
N ARG A 339 -21.16 9.77 -21.27
CA ARG A 339 -20.89 9.72 -22.71
C ARG A 339 -19.40 9.72 -23.00
N ALA A 340 -18.64 10.64 -22.38
CA ALA A 340 -17.20 10.72 -22.54
C ALA A 340 -16.51 9.41 -22.13
N VAL A 341 -16.91 8.79 -21.02
CA VAL A 341 -16.39 7.49 -20.56
C VAL A 341 -16.74 6.37 -21.55
N ALA A 342 -17.96 6.34 -22.08
CA ALA A 342 -18.40 5.32 -23.04
C ALA A 342 -17.64 5.39 -24.38
N GLU A 343 -17.13 6.57 -24.74
CA GLU A 343 -16.36 6.78 -25.99
C GLU A 343 -14.89 6.31 -25.89
N ILE A 344 -14.36 6.05 -24.69
CA ILE A 344 -12.96 5.63 -24.50
C ILE A 344 -12.79 4.16 -24.90
N ARG A 345 -12.32 3.93 -26.13
CA ARG A 345 -12.19 2.59 -26.73
C ARG A 345 -11.15 1.67 -26.08
N ARG A 346 -10.24 2.21 -25.26
CA ARG A 346 -9.19 1.44 -24.60
C ARG A 346 -9.47 1.21 -23.11
N LEU A 347 -10.58 1.73 -22.61
CA LEU A 347 -10.91 1.66 -21.19
C LEU A 347 -11.22 0.21 -20.79
N ARG A 348 -10.51 -0.28 -19.78
CA ARG A 348 -10.64 -1.66 -19.26
C ARG A 348 -11.13 -1.67 -17.82
N THR A 349 -10.63 -0.75 -17.02
CA THR A 349 -10.91 -0.68 -15.59
C THR A 349 -11.53 0.67 -15.25
N VAL A 350 -12.68 0.64 -14.59
CA VAL A 350 -13.34 1.81 -14.02
C VAL A 350 -13.49 1.61 -12.53
N GLU A 351 -13.10 2.61 -11.76
CA GLU A 351 -13.27 2.65 -10.31
C GLU A 351 -14.08 3.90 -9.93
N LEU A 352 -15.21 3.68 -9.25
CA LEU A 352 -16.16 4.71 -8.85
C LEU A 352 -16.26 4.74 -7.34
N ARG A 353 -15.57 5.68 -6.69
CA ARG A 353 -15.56 5.81 -5.23
C ARG A 353 -16.48 6.94 -4.80
N ARG A 354 -17.46 6.66 -3.94
CA ARG A 354 -18.37 7.70 -3.42
C ARG A 354 -19.06 8.54 -4.51
N CYS A 355 -19.15 8.01 -5.73
CA CYS A 355 -19.83 8.67 -6.83
C CYS A 355 -21.34 8.53 -6.66
N ARG A 356 -22.08 9.55 -7.09
CA ARG A 356 -23.55 9.54 -7.11
C ARG A 356 -24.06 9.60 -8.53
N VAL A 357 -25.14 8.88 -8.82
CA VAL A 357 -25.89 9.05 -10.07
C VAL A 357 -27.14 9.87 -9.76
N PRO A 358 -27.26 11.12 -10.25
CA PRO A 358 -28.44 11.94 -10.02
C PRO A 358 -29.71 11.31 -10.58
N ALA A 359 -30.87 11.58 -9.98
CA ALA A 359 -32.14 10.97 -10.38
C ALA A 359 -32.49 11.23 -11.86
N SER A 360 -32.21 12.44 -12.37
CA SER A 360 -32.37 12.78 -13.79
C SER A 360 -31.49 11.90 -14.70
N THR A 361 -30.27 11.58 -14.26
CA THR A 361 -29.37 10.70 -14.99
C THR A 361 -29.82 9.25 -14.90
N CYS A 362 -30.27 8.79 -13.73
CA CYS A 362 -30.88 7.46 -13.58
C CYS A 362 -32.04 7.28 -14.59
N GLN A 363 -32.94 8.26 -14.67
CA GLN A 363 -34.05 8.23 -15.61
C GLN A 363 -33.56 8.19 -17.06
N TRP A 364 -32.60 9.05 -17.41
CA TRP A 364 -31.97 9.07 -18.74
C TRP A 364 -31.34 7.72 -19.11
N MET A 365 -30.64 7.06 -18.19
CA MET A 365 -30.05 5.73 -18.42
C MET A 365 -31.10 4.63 -18.58
N LEU A 366 -32.29 4.79 -17.98
CA LEU A 366 -33.38 3.84 -18.10
C LEU A 366 -34.22 4.04 -19.36
N THR A 367 -34.34 5.27 -19.88
CA THR A 367 -35.16 5.58 -21.05
C THR A 367 -34.37 5.53 -22.36
N THR A 368 -33.07 5.81 -22.33
CA THR A 368 -32.27 5.92 -23.55
C THR A 368 -31.94 4.54 -24.11
N VAL A 369 -32.68 4.15 -25.15
CA VAL A 369 -32.32 3.02 -26.01
C VAL A 369 -31.13 3.44 -26.87
N GLY A 370 -29.91 3.01 -26.51
CA GLY A 370 -28.76 3.21 -27.39
C GLY A 370 -27.64 4.13 -26.88
N ILE A 371 -27.41 4.23 -25.57
CA ILE A 371 -26.04 4.56 -25.12
C ILE A 371 -25.13 3.53 -25.81
N PRO A 372 -24.10 3.93 -26.58
CA PRO A 372 -23.21 2.99 -27.25
C PRO A 372 -22.58 2.07 -26.20
N LEU A 373 -23.15 0.87 -26.06
CA LEU A 373 -22.74 -0.21 -25.16
C LEU A 373 -21.42 -0.86 -25.64
N TRP A 374 -20.64 -0.15 -26.45
CA TRP A 374 -19.38 -0.61 -27.03
C TRP A 374 -18.22 -0.48 -26.04
N ASN A 375 -18.51 -0.09 -24.80
CA ASN A 375 -17.51 0.12 -23.78
C ASN A 375 -16.78 -1.22 -23.49
N PRO A 376 -15.45 -1.30 -23.71
CA PRO A 376 -14.66 -2.50 -23.48
C PRO A 376 -14.28 -2.72 -22.01
N VAL A 377 -14.88 -1.96 -21.08
CA VAL A 377 -14.70 -2.12 -19.64
C VAL A 377 -15.07 -3.53 -19.21
N CYS A 378 -14.06 -4.23 -18.71
CA CYS A 378 -14.16 -5.57 -18.17
C CYS A 378 -14.05 -5.59 -16.64
N ASN A 379 -13.51 -4.54 -16.01
CA ASN A 379 -13.37 -4.43 -14.56
C ASN A 379 -14.06 -3.17 -14.03
N LEU A 380 -14.98 -3.34 -13.09
CA LEU A 380 -15.72 -2.26 -12.46
C LEU A 380 -15.64 -2.41 -10.95
N HIS A 381 -15.09 -1.39 -10.30
CA HIS A 381 -15.00 -1.26 -8.86
C HIS A 381 -15.93 -0.13 -8.43
N ILE A 382 -16.89 -0.41 -7.54
CA ILE A 382 -17.84 0.57 -7.03
C ILE A 382 -17.70 0.63 -5.52
N ALA A 383 -17.49 1.82 -4.96
CA ALA A 383 -17.66 2.09 -3.53
C ALA A 383 -18.93 2.92 -3.33
N PRO A 384 -20.11 2.27 -3.25
CA PRO A 384 -21.39 2.95 -3.33
C PRO A 384 -21.67 3.75 -2.05
N THR A 385 -22.20 4.96 -2.22
CA THR A 385 -22.79 5.75 -1.12
C THR A 385 -24.31 5.66 -1.09
N SER A 386 -24.92 5.16 -2.17
CA SER A 386 -26.37 5.02 -2.32
C SER A 386 -26.72 3.91 -3.30
N SER A 387 -27.99 3.52 -3.34
CA SER A 387 -28.51 2.56 -4.33
C SER A 387 -28.41 3.07 -5.78
N SER A 388 -28.29 4.39 -6.01
CA SER A 388 -28.14 4.94 -7.37
C SER A 388 -26.77 4.65 -7.98
N SER A 389 -25.78 4.28 -7.18
CA SER A 389 -24.45 3.88 -7.68
C SER A 389 -24.52 2.66 -8.60
N TRP A 390 -25.49 1.77 -8.41
CA TRP A 390 -25.68 0.56 -9.23
C TRP A 390 -26.05 0.85 -10.68
N TYR A 391 -26.56 2.04 -11.00
CA TYR A 391 -26.84 2.42 -12.38
C TYR A 391 -25.54 2.45 -13.21
N SER A 392 -24.40 2.75 -12.61
CA SER A 392 -23.10 2.72 -13.30
C SER A 392 -22.77 1.36 -13.90
N ALA A 393 -23.23 0.26 -13.29
CA ALA A 393 -23.01 -1.09 -13.81
C ALA A 393 -23.74 -1.34 -15.14
N LEU A 394 -24.78 -0.56 -15.47
CA LEU A 394 -25.46 -0.61 -16.77
C LEU A 394 -24.57 -0.11 -17.92
N LEU A 395 -23.52 0.65 -17.62
CA LEU A 395 -22.58 1.19 -18.62
C LEU A 395 -21.55 0.16 -19.10
N CYS A 396 -21.44 -0.98 -18.41
CA CYS A 396 -20.40 -1.97 -18.61
C CYS A 396 -21.02 -3.32 -19.02
N PRO A 397 -21.46 -3.49 -20.28
CA PRO A 397 -22.17 -4.70 -20.72
C PRO A 397 -21.29 -5.93 -20.90
N ARG A 398 -19.96 -5.75 -20.98
CA ARG A 398 -18.97 -6.82 -21.12
C ARG A 398 -18.16 -7.02 -19.83
N LEU A 399 -18.79 -6.74 -18.68
CA LEU A 399 -18.11 -6.81 -17.40
C LEU A 399 -17.72 -8.26 -17.08
N CYS A 400 -16.45 -8.47 -16.76
CA CYS A 400 -15.90 -9.73 -16.29
C CYS A 400 -15.71 -9.68 -14.77
N THR A 401 -15.30 -8.55 -14.21
CA THR A 401 -15.07 -8.37 -12.78
C THR A 401 -15.95 -7.24 -12.23
N LEU A 402 -16.81 -7.56 -11.27
CA LEU A 402 -17.54 -6.58 -10.49
C LEU A 402 -17.10 -6.66 -9.03
N ALA A 403 -16.50 -5.59 -8.52
CA ALA A 403 -16.21 -5.44 -7.10
C ALA A 403 -17.03 -4.29 -6.53
N VAL A 404 -17.76 -4.55 -5.44
CA VAL A 404 -18.54 -3.55 -4.73
C VAL A 404 -18.08 -3.53 -3.28
N GLU A 405 -17.49 -2.41 -2.85
CA GLU A 405 -16.86 -2.27 -1.54
C GLU A 405 -17.24 -0.93 -0.90
N ALA A 406 -18.10 -0.95 0.12
CA ALA A 406 -18.44 0.26 0.88
C ALA A 406 -17.61 0.35 2.16
N THR A 407 -17.30 1.57 2.60
CA THR A 407 -16.67 1.79 3.92
C THR A 407 -17.61 1.52 5.09
N THR A 408 -18.93 1.55 4.84
CA THR A 408 -19.95 1.38 5.87
C THR A 408 -20.91 0.27 5.51
N ARG A 409 -21.78 0.50 4.51
CA ARG A 409 -22.90 -0.39 4.17
C ARG A 409 -23.16 -0.34 2.68
N ILE A 410 -23.27 -1.52 2.04
CA ILE A 410 -23.79 -1.61 0.68
C ILE A 410 -25.30 -1.85 0.72
N SER A 411 -26.05 -1.02 0.00
CA SER A 411 -27.45 -1.32 -0.35
C SER A 411 -27.51 -2.13 -1.65
N PRO A 412 -28.40 -3.13 -1.75
CA PRO A 412 -28.59 -3.91 -2.97
C PRO A 412 -29.11 -3.03 -4.11
N PRO A 413 -28.89 -3.41 -5.39
CA PRO A 413 -29.50 -2.73 -6.51
C PRO A 413 -31.03 -2.82 -6.42
N THR A 414 -31.71 -1.77 -6.85
CA THR A 414 -33.18 -1.83 -6.97
C THR A 414 -33.55 -2.87 -8.02
N ARG A 415 -34.75 -3.48 -7.88
CA ARG A 415 -35.24 -4.48 -8.84
C ARG A 415 -35.19 -3.95 -10.27
N MET A 416 -35.57 -2.69 -10.49
CA MET A 416 -35.57 -2.03 -11.80
C MET A 416 -34.18 -1.99 -12.46
N VAL A 417 -33.12 -1.82 -11.67
CA VAL A 417 -31.74 -1.84 -12.16
C VAL A 417 -31.28 -3.28 -12.38
N ALA A 418 -31.55 -4.17 -11.42
CA ALA A 418 -31.11 -5.56 -11.46
C ALA A 418 -31.65 -6.33 -12.69
N ILE A 419 -32.91 -6.11 -13.07
CA ILE A 419 -33.49 -6.74 -14.27
C ILE A 419 -32.80 -6.31 -15.59
N ARG A 420 -32.03 -5.22 -15.57
CA ARG A 420 -31.37 -4.63 -16.74
C ARG A 420 -29.88 -4.92 -16.81
N PHE A 421 -29.29 -5.62 -15.83
CA PHE A 421 -27.86 -5.90 -15.85
C PHE A 421 -27.47 -6.67 -17.13
N PRO A 422 -26.70 -6.03 -18.04
CA PRO A 422 -26.35 -6.64 -19.31
C PRO A 422 -25.19 -7.65 -19.18
N PHE A 423 -24.39 -7.52 -18.12
CA PHE A 423 -23.13 -8.23 -17.93
C PHE A 423 -23.23 -9.58 -17.21
N LEU A 424 -24.40 -9.96 -16.70
CA LEU A 424 -24.53 -11.23 -15.95
C LEU A 424 -23.99 -12.46 -16.72
N PRO A 425 -24.17 -12.58 -18.06
CA PRO A 425 -23.59 -13.69 -18.83
C PRO A 425 -22.06 -13.64 -19.00
N THR A 426 -21.45 -12.46 -18.88
CA THR A 426 -20.00 -12.26 -19.07
C THR A 426 -19.23 -12.21 -17.75
N LEU A 427 -19.93 -12.10 -16.62
CA LEU A 427 -19.33 -11.95 -15.31
C LEU A 427 -18.58 -13.20 -14.90
N GLU A 428 -17.30 -13.05 -14.59
CA GLU A 428 -16.37 -14.09 -14.15
C GLU A 428 -16.06 -13.97 -12.65
N HIS A 429 -15.98 -12.73 -12.15
CA HIS A 429 -15.65 -12.41 -10.76
C HIS A 429 -16.68 -11.46 -10.15
N LEU A 430 -17.23 -11.84 -9.01
CA LEU A 430 -18.13 -11.00 -8.22
C LEU A 430 -17.63 -10.89 -6.78
N HIS A 431 -17.38 -9.66 -6.34
CA HIS A 431 -16.99 -9.34 -4.98
C HIS A 431 -18.00 -8.35 -4.37
N LEU A 432 -18.61 -8.72 -3.25
CA LEU A 432 -19.51 -7.88 -2.46
C LEU A 432 -18.95 -7.76 -1.04
N SER A 433 -18.69 -6.55 -0.55
CA SER A 433 -18.04 -6.30 0.75
C SER A 433 -18.80 -5.31 1.62
N HIS A 434 -18.89 -5.58 2.93
CA HIS A 434 -19.69 -4.80 3.88
C HIS A 434 -21.20 -4.84 3.61
N VAL A 435 -21.71 -6.04 3.31
CA VAL A 435 -23.16 -6.30 3.22
C VAL A 435 -23.71 -6.52 4.64
N LEU A 436 -24.82 -5.87 4.97
CA LEU A 436 -25.52 -6.11 6.24
C LEU A 436 -26.37 -7.39 6.16
N PRO A 437 -26.56 -8.13 7.27
CA PRO A 437 -27.35 -9.36 7.28
C PRO A 437 -28.76 -9.20 6.69
N ASP A 438 -29.47 -8.13 7.05
CA ASP A 438 -30.83 -7.84 6.57
C ASP A 438 -30.92 -7.53 5.06
N GLN A 439 -29.77 -7.32 4.39
CA GLN A 439 -29.68 -7.06 2.96
C GLN A 439 -29.30 -8.31 2.14
N VAL A 440 -28.87 -9.42 2.76
CA VAL A 440 -28.40 -10.63 2.05
C VAL A 440 -29.50 -11.20 1.15
N SER A 441 -30.70 -11.41 1.71
CA SER A 441 -31.88 -11.89 0.95
C SER A 441 -32.29 -10.96 -0.20
N ARG A 442 -31.99 -9.66 -0.11
CA ARG A 442 -32.25 -8.70 -1.19
C ARG A 442 -31.21 -8.82 -2.31
N PHE A 443 -29.96 -9.09 -1.98
CA PHE A 443 -28.93 -9.43 -2.97
C PHE A 443 -29.25 -10.73 -3.71
N ALA A 444 -29.64 -11.78 -2.99
CA ALA A 444 -30.10 -13.04 -3.58
C ALA A 444 -31.24 -12.79 -4.59
N ARG A 445 -32.26 -12.02 -4.20
CA ARG A 445 -33.37 -11.63 -5.10
C ARG A 445 -32.94 -10.77 -6.28
N ALA A 446 -31.95 -9.89 -6.11
CA ALA A 446 -31.43 -9.08 -7.20
C ALA A 446 -30.71 -9.95 -8.25
N LEU A 447 -29.92 -10.94 -7.84
CA LEU A 447 -29.29 -11.91 -8.73
C LEU A 447 -30.33 -12.74 -9.50
N LEU A 448 -31.47 -13.02 -8.88
CA LEU A 448 -32.60 -13.74 -9.49
C LEU A 448 -33.57 -12.84 -10.30
N ALA A 449 -33.38 -11.53 -10.31
CA ALA A 449 -34.38 -10.60 -10.83
C ALA A 449 -34.70 -10.78 -12.33
N ARG A 450 -33.72 -11.19 -13.14
CA ARG A 450 -33.86 -11.34 -14.60
C ARG A 450 -34.06 -12.81 -15.01
N PRO A 451 -35.28 -13.34 -15.19
CA PRO A 451 -35.48 -14.75 -15.52
C PRO A 451 -34.79 -15.13 -16.85
N GLY A 452 -34.32 -16.37 -16.96
CA GLY A 452 -33.72 -16.93 -18.18
C GLY A 452 -32.26 -16.53 -18.46
N VAL A 453 -31.68 -15.61 -17.70
CA VAL A 453 -30.24 -15.27 -17.83
C VAL A 453 -29.40 -16.19 -16.95
N THR A 454 -28.37 -16.81 -17.50
CA THR A 454 -27.40 -17.61 -16.73
C THR A 454 -26.21 -16.76 -16.32
N MET A 455 -25.55 -17.17 -15.24
CA MET A 455 -24.22 -16.68 -14.82
C MET A 455 -23.17 -17.73 -15.14
N GLY A 456 -23.27 -18.34 -16.33
CA GLY A 456 -22.48 -19.52 -16.71
C GLY A 456 -20.97 -19.30 -16.85
N ARG A 457 -20.47 -18.10 -16.56
CA ARG A 457 -19.04 -17.77 -16.53
C ARG A 457 -18.53 -17.37 -15.14
N LEU A 458 -19.43 -17.23 -14.16
CA LEU A 458 -19.04 -16.79 -12.82
C LEU A 458 -18.24 -17.90 -12.15
N THR A 459 -16.93 -17.69 -12.04
CA THR A 459 -15.97 -18.65 -11.48
C THR A 459 -15.51 -18.22 -10.09
N HIS A 460 -15.47 -16.93 -9.77
CA HIS A 460 -15.06 -16.45 -8.45
C HIS A 460 -16.15 -15.63 -7.79
N PHE A 461 -16.51 -16.02 -6.58
CA PHE A 461 -17.45 -15.29 -5.74
C PHE A 461 -16.84 -15.02 -4.36
N LYS A 462 -16.74 -13.73 -4.02
CA LYS A 462 -16.35 -13.26 -2.69
C LYS A 462 -17.49 -12.47 -2.07
N PHE A 463 -17.88 -12.88 -0.88
CA PHE A 463 -18.87 -12.21 -0.06
C PHE A 463 -18.27 -11.86 1.30
N HIS A 464 -18.35 -10.59 1.69
CA HIS A 464 -17.95 -10.13 3.01
C HIS A 464 -19.10 -9.37 3.67
N ALA A 465 -19.62 -9.97 4.74
CA ALA A 465 -20.63 -9.35 5.59
C ALA A 465 -19.99 -8.43 6.63
N ALA A 466 -20.61 -7.27 6.84
CA ALA A 466 -20.20 -6.33 7.87
C ALA A 466 -20.39 -6.91 9.29
N ASP A 467 -21.49 -7.64 9.48
CA ASP A 467 -21.85 -8.34 10.73
C ASP A 467 -22.03 -9.84 10.47
N GLY A 468 -22.28 -10.62 11.52
CA GLY A 468 -22.56 -12.06 11.39
C GLY A 468 -23.85 -12.33 10.62
N ILE A 469 -23.80 -13.13 9.55
CA ILE A 469 -24.97 -13.63 8.81
C ILE A 469 -25.34 -15.04 9.27
N SER A 470 -26.64 -15.36 9.24
CA SER A 470 -27.10 -16.73 9.51
C SER A 470 -26.75 -17.66 8.34
N ASP A 471 -26.75 -18.96 8.60
CA ASP A 471 -26.53 -19.95 7.56
C ASP A 471 -27.67 -19.94 6.52
N ASP A 472 -28.91 -19.64 6.94
CA ASP A 472 -30.06 -19.49 6.04
C ASP A 472 -29.86 -18.37 5.02
N ASP A 473 -29.35 -17.21 5.46
CA ASP A 473 -29.07 -16.08 4.56
C ASP A 473 -27.92 -16.40 3.59
N ALA A 474 -26.86 -17.07 4.10
CA ALA A 474 -25.76 -17.53 3.26
C ALA A 474 -26.24 -18.55 2.21
N ILE A 475 -27.06 -19.53 2.62
CA ILE A 475 -27.64 -20.54 1.73
C ILE A 475 -28.56 -19.89 0.70
N ALA A 476 -29.42 -18.95 1.08
CA ALA A 476 -30.28 -18.25 0.13
C ALA A 476 -29.49 -17.51 -0.97
N LEU A 477 -28.32 -16.97 -0.61
CA LEU A 477 -27.41 -16.35 -1.55
C LEU A 477 -26.73 -17.37 -2.48
N LEU A 478 -26.27 -18.50 -1.92
CA LEU A 478 -25.67 -19.60 -2.67
C LEU A 478 -26.68 -20.26 -3.63
N ASP A 479 -27.92 -20.47 -3.19
CA ASP A 479 -29.03 -20.96 -4.01
C ASP A 479 -29.27 -20.04 -5.21
N ALA A 480 -29.26 -18.72 -4.99
CA ALA A 480 -29.41 -17.75 -6.08
C ALA A 480 -28.29 -17.86 -7.13
N LEU A 481 -27.06 -18.21 -6.72
CA LEU A 481 -25.94 -18.45 -7.63
C LEU A 481 -26.03 -19.81 -8.33
N SER A 482 -26.42 -20.85 -7.61
CA SER A 482 -26.57 -22.22 -8.14
C SER A 482 -27.70 -22.31 -9.18
N GLN A 483 -28.85 -21.67 -8.90
CA GLN A 483 -29.98 -21.58 -9.85
C GLN A 483 -29.62 -20.87 -11.16
N ARG A 484 -28.53 -20.09 -11.18
CA ARG A 484 -28.00 -19.41 -12.37
C ARG A 484 -26.97 -20.23 -13.14
N SER A 485 -26.75 -21.49 -12.73
CA SER A 485 -25.76 -22.40 -13.31
C SER A 485 -24.35 -21.83 -13.26
N SER A 486 -23.98 -21.19 -12.15
CA SER A 486 -22.65 -20.58 -11.97
C SER A 486 -21.59 -21.67 -11.76
N PRO A 487 -20.57 -21.81 -12.63
CA PRO A 487 -19.50 -22.80 -12.46
C PRO A 487 -18.44 -22.30 -11.48
N LEU A 488 -18.83 -22.08 -10.21
CA LEU A 488 -17.92 -21.54 -9.20
C LEU A 488 -16.71 -22.47 -8.98
N GLN A 489 -15.53 -21.87 -9.04
CA GLN A 489 -14.24 -22.48 -8.74
C GLN A 489 -13.64 -21.87 -7.47
N VAL A 490 -13.92 -20.61 -7.17
CA VAL A 490 -13.44 -19.92 -5.97
C VAL A 490 -14.62 -19.35 -5.21
N LEU A 491 -14.78 -19.76 -3.95
CA LEU A 491 -15.82 -19.28 -3.05
C LEU A 491 -15.20 -18.76 -1.75
N MET A 492 -15.45 -17.49 -1.44
CA MET A 492 -15.05 -16.89 -0.18
C MET A 492 -16.26 -16.30 0.53
N LEU A 493 -16.60 -16.83 1.70
CA LEU A 493 -17.68 -16.34 2.57
C LEU A 493 -17.07 -15.82 3.87
N GLU A 494 -17.08 -14.49 4.03
CA GLU A 494 -16.63 -13.84 5.25
C GLU A 494 -17.81 -13.25 6.02
N GLY A 495 -17.83 -13.53 7.33
CA GLY A 495 -18.82 -12.98 8.24
C GLY A 495 -19.94 -13.95 8.64
N LEU A 496 -19.67 -15.27 8.70
CA LEU A 496 -20.66 -16.27 9.15
C LEU A 496 -20.89 -16.16 10.67
N ALA A 497 -22.14 -16.25 11.15
CA ALA A 497 -22.46 -16.22 12.58
C ALA A 497 -22.47 -17.63 13.19
N GLU A 498 -23.08 -18.58 12.51
CA GLU A 498 -23.31 -19.94 12.98
C GLU A 498 -22.21 -20.85 12.41
N ALA A 499 -22.20 -21.04 11.09
CA ALA A 499 -21.31 -21.92 10.35
C ALA A 499 -21.48 -23.40 10.73
N GLU A 500 -22.74 -23.86 10.73
CA GLU A 500 -23.14 -25.23 10.98
C GLU A 500 -22.90 -26.13 9.77
N PHE A 501 -22.93 -27.45 9.99
CA PHE A 501 -22.69 -28.46 8.95
C PHE A 501 -23.57 -28.32 7.71
N ARG A 502 -24.83 -27.89 7.88
CA ARG A 502 -25.78 -27.67 6.80
C ARG A 502 -25.22 -26.76 5.70
N LEU A 503 -24.47 -25.71 6.06
CA LEU A 503 -23.86 -24.80 5.10
C LEU A 503 -22.80 -25.51 4.26
N PHE A 504 -21.97 -26.35 4.89
CA PHE A 504 -20.91 -27.11 4.23
C PHE A 504 -21.49 -28.15 3.26
N ASP A 505 -22.48 -28.91 3.72
CA ASP A 505 -23.22 -29.86 2.86
C ASP A 505 -23.85 -29.18 1.66
N HIS A 506 -24.40 -27.98 1.87
CA HIS A 506 -24.99 -27.18 0.81
C HIS A 506 -23.93 -26.74 -0.22
N ILE A 507 -22.79 -26.23 0.24
CA ILE A 507 -21.67 -25.84 -0.63
C ILE A 507 -21.18 -27.05 -1.45
N ALA A 508 -20.90 -28.18 -0.78
CA ALA A 508 -20.41 -29.39 -1.42
C ALA A 508 -21.37 -29.94 -2.49
N ARG A 509 -22.69 -29.89 -2.22
CA ARG A 509 -23.72 -30.36 -3.14
C ARG A 509 -23.89 -29.46 -4.37
N HIS A 510 -23.85 -28.15 -4.19
CA HIS A 510 -24.20 -27.19 -5.25
C HIS A 510 -22.99 -26.71 -6.06
N PHE A 511 -21.77 -26.82 -5.52
CA PHE A 511 -20.54 -26.37 -6.17
C PHE A 511 -19.41 -27.42 -6.08
N PRO A 512 -19.60 -28.63 -6.64
CA PRO A 512 -18.61 -29.71 -6.56
C PRO A 512 -17.29 -29.39 -7.31
N SER A 513 -17.28 -28.39 -8.19
CA SER A 513 -16.11 -27.95 -8.96
C SER A 513 -15.27 -26.87 -8.26
N LEU A 514 -15.50 -26.62 -6.96
CA LEU A 514 -14.67 -25.67 -6.22
C LEU A 514 -13.23 -26.15 -6.14
N VAL A 515 -12.33 -25.23 -6.45
CA VAL A 515 -10.86 -25.34 -6.34
C VAL A 515 -10.36 -24.61 -5.09
N ASP A 516 -10.99 -23.49 -4.73
CA ASP A 516 -10.67 -22.72 -3.52
C ASP A 516 -11.95 -22.42 -2.72
N LEU A 517 -11.93 -22.75 -1.43
CA LEU A 517 -12.97 -22.46 -0.47
C LEU A 517 -12.38 -21.76 0.74
N THR A 518 -12.85 -20.53 1.00
CA THR A 518 -12.50 -19.79 2.21
C THR A 518 -13.74 -19.42 3.02
N LEU A 519 -13.80 -19.83 4.28
CA LEU A 519 -14.92 -19.56 5.19
C LEU A 519 -14.44 -18.83 6.45
N VAL A 520 -15.02 -17.66 6.77
CA VAL A 520 -14.62 -16.87 7.93
C VAL A 520 -15.82 -16.61 8.84
N ARG A 521 -15.77 -17.15 10.06
CA ARG A 521 -16.77 -17.00 11.11
C ARG A 521 -16.53 -15.75 11.97
N ARG A 522 -17.57 -15.04 12.40
CA ARG A 522 -17.50 -14.03 13.45
C ARG A 522 -17.73 -14.69 14.81
N ALA A 523 -16.84 -14.43 15.78
CA ALA A 523 -17.04 -14.88 17.15
C ALA A 523 -18.22 -14.16 17.84
N SER A 524 -18.57 -12.96 17.38
CA SER A 524 -19.75 -12.21 17.82
C SER A 524 -20.14 -11.14 16.79
N THR A 525 -21.35 -10.60 16.90
CA THR A 525 -21.84 -9.49 16.07
C THR A 525 -21.02 -8.20 16.22
N ARG A 526 -20.21 -8.06 17.28
CA ARG A 526 -19.32 -6.92 17.48
C ARG A 526 -18.00 -7.03 16.71
N GLN A 527 -17.69 -8.19 16.17
CA GLN A 527 -16.45 -8.42 15.44
C GLN A 527 -16.56 -7.92 14.00
N VAL A 528 -16.00 -6.74 13.72
CA VAL A 528 -15.99 -6.15 12.37
C VAL A 528 -14.79 -6.62 11.53
N LYS A 529 -13.69 -7.02 12.19
CA LYS A 529 -12.47 -7.47 11.53
C LYS A 529 -12.36 -8.99 11.55
N ASN A 530 -11.80 -9.56 10.49
CA ASN A 530 -11.55 -10.99 10.47
C ASN A 530 -10.40 -11.31 11.46
N LYS A 531 -10.65 -12.25 12.37
CA LYS A 531 -9.71 -12.73 13.39
C LYS A 531 -9.99 -14.21 13.64
N ALA A 532 -9.06 -14.94 14.24
CA ALA A 532 -9.32 -16.32 14.66
C ALA A 532 -10.57 -16.39 15.57
N ALA A 533 -11.45 -17.35 15.31
CA ALA A 533 -12.71 -17.55 16.02
C ALA A 533 -12.86 -19.03 16.41
N ALA A 534 -13.47 -19.29 17.56
CA ALA A 534 -13.93 -20.63 17.88
C ALA A 534 -15.04 -21.02 16.88
N TRP A 535 -15.02 -22.26 16.39
CA TRP A 535 -16.08 -22.81 15.56
C TRP A 535 -16.99 -23.69 16.42
N PRO A 536 -18.27 -23.87 16.05
CA PRO A 536 -19.23 -24.68 16.83
C PRO A 536 -18.75 -26.12 17.09
N HIS A 537 -18.04 -26.70 16.12
CA HIS A 537 -17.66 -28.12 16.13
C HIS A 537 -16.16 -28.32 15.93
N GLY A 538 -15.70 -29.56 16.13
CA GLY A 538 -14.31 -29.94 15.90
C GLY A 538 -13.95 -29.86 14.42
N ALA A 539 -12.68 -29.60 14.11
CA ALA A 539 -12.25 -29.47 12.72
C ALA A 539 -12.45 -30.74 11.88
N TRP A 540 -12.30 -31.90 12.51
CA TRP A 540 -12.50 -33.20 11.88
C TRP A 540 -13.96 -33.45 11.47
N GLU A 541 -14.94 -32.89 12.17
CA GLU A 541 -16.37 -33.02 11.82
C GLU A 541 -16.67 -32.26 10.53
N TYR A 542 -16.16 -31.04 10.39
CA TYR A 542 -16.33 -30.24 9.17
C TYR A 542 -15.71 -30.89 7.93
N ALA A 543 -14.59 -31.58 8.09
CA ALA A 543 -13.90 -32.22 6.98
C ALA A 543 -14.79 -33.26 6.27
N LEU A 544 -15.61 -34.02 7.02
CA LEU A 544 -16.57 -34.98 6.47
C LEU A 544 -17.57 -34.33 5.50
N HIS A 545 -18.04 -33.13 5.85
CA HIS A 545 -19.02 -32.38 5.07
C HIS A 545 -18.44 -31.74 3.79
N LEU A 546 -17.12 -31.81 3.59
CA LEU A 546 -16.45 -31.36 2.36
C LEU A 546 -16.13 -32.49 1.38
N ARG A 547 -16.49 -33.75 1.70
CA ARG A 547 -16.15 -34.93 0.89
C ARG A 547 -16.60 -34.86 -0.58
N GLY A 548 -17.62 -34.06 -0.91
CA GLY A 548 -18.09 -33.87 -2.29
C GLY A 548 -17.26 -32.91 -3.14
N LEU A 549 -16.26 -32.23 -2.57
CA LEU A 549 -15.43 -31.25 -3.25
C LEU A 549 -14.14 -31.89 -3.78
N ASP A 550 -14.29 -32.82 -4.73
CA ASP A 550 -13.16 -33.59 -5.27
C ASP A 550 -12.08 -32.71 -5.90
N GLN A 551 -12.43 -31.51 -6.39
CA GLN A 551 -11.50 -30.58 -7.05
C GLN A 551 -10.84 -29.57 -6.10
N LEU A 552 -11.17 -29.61 -4.81
CA LEU A 552 -10.69 -28.61 -3.85
C LEU A 552 -9.18 -28.74 -3.65
N GLN A 553 -8.45 -27.67 -3.98
CA GLN A 553 -7.00 -27.57 -3.83
C GLN A 553 -6.61 -26.64 -2.68
N HIS A 554 -7.45 -25.65 -2.37
CA HIS A 554 -7.16 -24.62 -1.38
C HIS A 554 -8.34 -24.52 -0.40
N PHE A 555 -8.08 -24.75 0.89
CA PHE A 555 -9.06 -24.54 1.95
C PHE A 555 -8.54 -23.55 2.98
N GLY A 556 -9.35 -22.53 3.28
CA GLY A 556 -9.02 -21.50 4.24
C GLY A 556 -10.15 -21.22 5.20
N TRP A 557 -9.80 -21.02 6.47
CA TRP A 557 -10.77 -20.57 7.46
C TRP A 557 -10.08 -19.95 8.67
N ASN A 558 -10.85 -19.22 9.49
CA ASN A 558 -10.34 -18.56 10.69
C ASN A 558 -10.53 -19.41 11.95
N TYR A 559 -10.33 -20.72 11.86
CA TYR A 559 -10.40 -21.64 12.99
C TYR A 559 -9.36 -21.26 14.06
N LYS A 560 -9.84 -20.98 15.27
CA LYS A 560 -8.99 -20.83 16.45
C LYS A 560 -8.79 -22.23 17.02
N SER A 561 -7.60 -22.79 16.80
CA SER A 561 -7.22 -24.05 17.45
C SER A 561 -7.32 -23.86 18.95
N ASP A 562 -8.12 -24.68 19.61
CA ASP A 562 -8.01 -24.86 21.05
C ASP A 562 -6.79 -25.77 21.28
N PRO A 563 -5.73 -25.31 21.97
CA PRO A 563 -4.55 -26.14 22.23
C PRO A 563 -4.87 -27.44 22.99
N ILE A 564 -6.07 -27.55 23.59
CA ILE A 564 -6.51 -28.75 24.33
C ILE A 564 -7.07 -29.83 23.37
N LEU A 565 -7.47 -29.49 22.15
CA LEU A 565 -8.23 -30.36 21.24
C LEU A 565 -7.46 -30.72 19.96
N SER A 566 -6.21 -31.15 20.10
CA SER A 566 -5.47 -31.77 18.99
C SER A 566 -6.17 -33.06 18.52
N CYS A 567 -6.10 -33.38 17.22
CA CYS A 567 -6.57 -34.68 16.69
C CYS A 567 -5.58 -35.83 16.97
N ALA A 568 -4.38 -35.53 17.48
CA ALA A 568 -3.34 -36.53 17.74
C ALA A 568 -3.74 -37.65 18.73
N PRO A 569 -4.51 -37.40 19.81
CA PRO A 569 -4.96 -38.46 20.71
C PRO A 569 -5.91 -39.47 20.05
N LEU A 570 -6.70 -39.07 19.04
CA LEU A 570 -7.58 -39.98 18.30
C LEU A 570 -6.78 -40.98 17.46
N LEU A 571 -5.71 -40.52 16.79
CA LEU A 571 -4.82 -41.40 16.04
C LEU A 571 -4.10 -42.40 16.96
N ARG A 572 -3.69 -41.97 18.15
CA ARG A 572 -3.07 -42.87 19.16
C ARG A 572 -4.05 -43.89 19.73
N PHE A 573 -5.32 -43.55 19.79
CA PHE A 573 -6.34 -44.51 20.18
C PHE A 573 -6.40 -45.67 19.17
N GLU A 574 -6.21 -45.40 17.88
CA GLU A 574 -6.20 -46.41 16.82
C GLU A 574 -4.86 -47.17 16.73
N GLU A 575 -3.73 -46.48 16.88
CA GLU A 575 -2.37 -47.05 16.78
C GLU A 575 -1.90 -47.73 18.07
N GLY A 576 -2.59 -47.47 19.19
CA GLY A 576 -2.20 -47.88 20.53
C GLY A 576 -1.38 -46.81 21.25
N PHE A 577 -1.70 -46.55 22.52
CA PHE A 577 -0.92 -45.63 23.34
C PHE A 577 0.47 -46.22 23.64
N CYS A 578 1.51 -45.41 23.50
CA CYS A 578 2.85 -45.77 23.98
C CYS A 578 2.77 -46.04 25.49
N ASP A 579 3.16 -47.24 25.90
CA ASP A 579 3.31 -47.58 27.31
C ASP A 579 4.59 -46.89 27.82
N PRO A 580 4.48 -45.87 28.70
CA PRO A 580 5.66 -45.15 29.19
C PRO A 580 6.62 -46.06 29.97
N ALA A 581 6.17 -47.22 30.46
CA ALA A 581 7.03 -48.21 31.10
C ALA A 581 7.85 -49.04 30.10
N ARG A 582 7.46 -49.07 28.82
CA ARG A 582 8.13 -49.84 27.76
C ARG A 582 8.88 -48.96 26.76
N ASP A 583 8.37 -47.77 26.47
CA ASP A 583 8.95 -46.82 25.51
C ASP A 583 8.72 -45.37 25.96
N LEU A 584 9.58 -44.91 26.87
CA LEU A 584 9.53 -43.57 27.44
C LEU A 584 9.83 -42.48 26.39
N GLU A 585 10.73 -42.76 25.45
CA GLU A 585 11.12 -41.79 24.41
C GLU A 585 10.04 -41.64 23.33
N GLY A 586 9.41 -42.75 22.92
CA GLY A 586 8.19 -42.72 22.11
C GLY A 586 7.06 -41.95 22.79
N TRP A 587 6.88 -42.14 24.10
CA TRP A 587 5.88 -41.40 24.88
C TRP A 587 6.17 -39.90 24.95
N PHE A 588 7.42 -39.48 25.17
CA PHE A 588 7.79 -38.05 25.15
C PHE A 588 7.61 -37.42 23.78
N LYS A 589 8.07 -38.08 22.72
CA LYS A 589 7.90 -37.60 21.34
C LYS A 589 6.43 -37.51 20.95
N ALA A 590 5.62 -38.47 21.39
CA ALA A 590 4.18 -38.42 21.24
C ALA A 590 3.61 -37.21 22.02
N ASN A 591 3.88 -37.06 23.30
CA ASN A 591 3.36 -35.90 24.05
C ASN A 591 3.88 -34.54 23.54
N GLU A 592 5.09 -34.49 22.99
CA GLU A 592 5.61 -33.30 22.31
C GLU A 592 4.73 -32.96 21.11
N ASP A 593 4.33 -33.95 20.30
CA ASP A 593 3.35 -33.80 19.20
C ASP A 593 1.93 -33.41 19.66
N ASP A 594 1.54 -33.69 20.92
CA ASP A 594 0.27 -33.19 21.51
C ASP A 594 0.38 -31.74 21.99
N SER A 595 1.58 -31.34 22.43
CA SER A 595 1.88 -30.00 22.94
C SER A 595 2.39 -29.03 21.85
N ALA A 596 2.75 -29.56 20.67
CA ALA A 596 3.40 -28.81 19.61
C ALA A 596 2.49 -27.67 19.14
N GLU A 597 3.05 -26.46 19.13
CA GLU A 597 2.39 -25.19 18.75
C GLU A 597 1.79 -25.18 17.33
N VAL A 598 1.98 -26.25 16.55
CA VAL A 598 1.66 -26.31 15.12
C VAL A 598 0.88 -27.60 14.82
N ASP A 599 -0.45 -27.52 14.87
CA ASP A 599 -1.37 -28.62 14.57
C ASP A 599 -1.29 -29.06 13.09
N LYS A 600 -0.38 -29.98 12.80
CA LYS A 600 -0.17 -30.62 11.49
C LYS A 600 -1.28 -31.62 11.13
N TRP A 601 -2.07 -32.06 12.12
CA TRP A 601 -3.07 -33.13 11.95
C TRP A 601 -4.39 -32.61 11.40
N THR A 602 -4.83 -31.42 11.82
CA THR A 602 -6.04 -30.82 11.24
C THR A 602 -5.99 -30.71 9.70
N PRO A 603 -4.93 -30.17 9.08
CA PRO A 603 -4.79 -30.17 7.62
C PRO A 603 -4.91 -31.57 6.98
N ALA A 604 -4.38 -32.60 7.64
CA ALA A 604 -4.40 -33.97 7.15
C ALA A 604 -5.83 -34.54 7.12
N VAL A 605 -6.66 -34.26 8.13
CA VAL A 605 -8.05 -34.72 8.17
C VAL A 605 -8.87 -34.14 7.01
N PHE A 606 -8.67 -32.86 6.68
CA PHE A 606 -9.29 -32.28 5.47
C PHE A 606 -8.78 -32.95 4.19
N ALA A 607 -7.49 -33.25 4.11
CA ALA A 607 -6.93 -33.95 2.96
C ALA A 607 -7.48 -35.38 2.80
N VAL A 608 -7.84 -36.09 3.88
CA VAL A 608 -8.51 -37.40 3.77
C VAL A 608 -9.83 -37.28 3.00
N HIS A 609 -10.61 -36.24 3.26
CA HIS A 609 -11.91 -36.02 2.63
C HIS A 609 -11.86 -35.27 1.30
N CYS A 610 -10.81 -34.47 1.07
CA CYS A 610 -10.59 -33.70 -0.16
C CYS A 610 -9.32 -34.21 -0.86
N PRO A 611 -9.42 -35.14 -1.82
CA PRO A 611 -8.27 -35.87 -2.35
C PRO A 611 -7.21 -34.96 -3.00
N ASN A 612 -7.64 -33.85 -3.60
CA ASN A 612 -6.78 -32.91 -4.32
C ASN A 612 -6.29 -31.72 -3.48
N LEU A 613 -6.50 -31.73 -2.17
CA LEU A 613 -6.13 -30.61 -1.30
C LEU A 613 -4.61 -30.42 -1.26
N ARG A 614 -4.15 -29.20 -1.58
CA ARG A 614 -2.74 -28.81 -1.67
C ARG A 614 -2.33 -27.78 -0.64
N THR A 615 -3.25 -26.91 -0.23
CA THR A 615 -2.97 -25.92 0.80
C THR A 615 -4.11 -25.80 1.79
N TYR A 616 -3.74 -25.66 3.05
CA TYR A 616 -4.67 -25.42 4.15
C TYR A 616 -4.22 -24.19 4.94
N THR A 617 -5.12 -23.25 5.24
CA THR A 617 -4.82 -22.09 6.08
C THR A 617 -5.81 -21.98 7.22
N SER A 618 -5.31 -22.03 8.45
CA SER A 618 -6.04 -21.68 9.68
C SER A 618 -5.50 -20.36 10.19
N SER A 619 -6.38 -19.38 10.41
CA SER A 619 -6.05 -17.96 10.69
C SER A 619 -5.54 -17.20 9.46
N LEU A 620 -5.98 -15.94 9.31
CA LEU A 620 -5.76 -15.17 8.08
C LEU A 620 -4.30 -14.76 7.92
N GLY A 621 -3.58 -15.54 7.12
CA GLY A 621 -2.33 -15.13 6.48
C GLY A 621 -1.04 -15.44 7.25
N LEU A 622 -1.09 -16.20 8.34
CA LEU A 622 0.11 -16.51 9.14
C LEU A 622 0.61 -17.95 9.01
N VAL A 623 -0.27 -18.92 8.72
CA VAL A 623 0.13 -20.32 8.55
C VAL A 623 -0.57 -20.93 7.34
N ALA A 624 0.15 -21.00 6.23
CA ALA A 624 -0.27 -21.74 5.03
C ALA A 624 0.46 -23.07 5.00
N TRP A 625 -0.22 -24.13 5.42
CA TRP A 625 0.27 -25.49 5.34
C TRP A 625 0.26 -25.97 3.89
N ARG A 626 1.29 -26.70 3.49
CA ARG A 626 1.34 -27.41 2.20
C ARG A 626 1.03 -28.86 2.44
N ILE A 627 0.17 -29.40 1.59
CA ILE A 627 -0.27 -30.79 1.63
C ILE A 627 0.19 -31.43 0.33
N SER A 628 0.86 -32.57 0.46
CA SER A 628 1.25 -33.41 -0.66
C SER A 628 0.89 -34.87 -0.37
N ARG A 629 0.92 -35.72 -1.40
CA ARG A 629 0.72 -37.16 -1.26
C ARG A 629 1.94 -37.89 -1.78
N THR A 630 2.38 -38.89 -1.03
CA THR A 630 3.40 -39.84 -1.48
C THR A 630 2.83 -40.81 -2.53
N PRO A 631 3.68 -41.56 -3.25
CA PRO A 631 3.23 -42.52 -4.26
C PRO A 631 2.30 -43.64 -3.74
N ASP A 632 2.38 -43.97 -2.45
CA ASP A 632 1.50 -44.93 -1.76
C ASP A 632 0.17 -44.31 -1.28
N GLY A 633 -0.04 -43.01 -1.51
CA GLY A 633 -1.26 -42.28 -1.15
C GLY A 633 -1.25 -41.66 0.25
N SER A 634 -0.18 -41.84 1.03
CA SER A 634 -0.05 -41.23 2.37
C SER A 634 -0.01 -39.70 2.27
N ILE A 635 -0.53 -39.02 3.29
CA ILE A 635 -0.65 -37.56 3.32
C ILE A 635 0.56 -36.97 4.07
N LEU A 636 1.26 -36.05 3.42
CA LEU A 636 2.36 -35.28 4.00
C LEU A 636 1.93 -33.82 4.19
N VAL A 637 2.11 -33.30 5.39
CA VAL A 637 1.80 -31.91 5.76
C VAL A 637 3.09 -31.17 6.13
N GLU A 638 3.41 -30.12 5.38
CA GLU A 638 4.62 -29.31 5.56
C GLU A 638 4.27 -27.89 6.02
N PRO A 639 5.03 -27.31 6.97
CA PRO A 639 4.85 -25.92 7.38
C PRO A 639 5.24 -24.95 6.24
N PRO A 640 4.75 -23.69 6.27
CA PRO A 640 5.09 -22.70 5.25
C PRO A 640 6.60 -22.42 5.19
N ILE A 641 7.18 -22.48 3.98
CA ILE A 641 8.58 -22.12 3.73
C ILE A 641 8.80 -20.66 4.19
N GLY A 642 9.61 -20.49 5.24
CA GLY A 642 9.93 -19.17 5.81
C GLY A 642 9.41 -18.94 7.23
N SER A 643 8.63 -19.85 7.82
CA SER A 643 8.30 -19.84 9.24
C SER A 643 9.40 -20.51 10.08
N THR A 644 10.66 -20.09 9.92
CA THR A 644 11.54 -20.11 11.09
C THR A 644 11.02 -19.00 11.99
N LEU A 645 10.02 -19.32 12.81
CA LEU A 645 9.72 -18.53 14.00
C LEU A 645 11.06 -18.30 14.68
N ARG A 646 11.54 -17.05 14.67
CA ARG A 646 12.64 -16.66 15.54
C ARG A 646 12.12 -16.90 16.96
N GLN A 647 12.50 -18.02 17.55
CA GLN A 647 12.34 -18.29 18.98
C GLN A 647 13.04 -17.21 19.79
#